data_AF-A0A8J9YXE0-F1
#
_entry.id   AF-A0A8J9YXE0-F1
#
_cell.length_a   1.000
_cell.length_b   1.000
_cell.length_c   1.000
_cell.angle_alpha   90.00
_cell.angle_beta   90.00
_cell.angle_gamma   90.00
#
_symmetry.space_group_name_H-M   'P 1'
#
loop_
_entity.id
_entity.type
_entity.pdbx_description
1 polymer ?
#
loop_
_entity_poly.entity_id
_entity_poly.type
_entity_poly.pdbx_seq_one_letter_code
_entity_poly.pdbx_strand_id
1 'polypeptide(L)'
;MEDEMWRPENDFSEEDEEMETVKGADTWIPLIQPARDQRGRNKRPWLSLQSQERSRRLVCLLVAMLVFMLLAMVTMVIAIFRVWNELDTCDHVTTGADTAAWKPAYPVGCSRLSVEDVWTSTFPKLLTESAMRLMDVNGDGVLDVVTGFGTGADGYHIPSVVCDLYFNGSFPCFGGLLALDGATGRELWRSFADHEIFGVNCNEDISGDGVNDCLAGGRSGAFQAVSGRDGWVLWKFGPQQAKVEMMNLYTAQFLPDMDGDGVPDVLAAHGGDPLREPGSLYRLSGRLLILSGKDGKMLRWAEVPDKQETYYSPQVYSRQDGRLTVLFGTGGETHPGSLWRMPLDDLYEGNMDNAEVLYSDPQKGIMTPPVLVDLTADGTVDIVMAMFNSTVLAMDGETGEALWNASFPMSESYSTPAVGFYNDDDVPDFMVHYQHGPGFPIYYQSHTTILDGRNGQPLVVPYIRDTVGAQASPLAISVEGHGNDIFLYWIADCTGYEGENSKFDFVKGTNVHEQSRADFCKVRFKTSGYSQLAMMGGNIAPPGVTIYDSRDRFHLEHDQTVNTTAMALRYIQQHPEVRGQYERWLGESDAEGADMTKTETATKDRKGRRGKREDEKSGKRRRRRHVGPHDEGGVQRLLSTGSLAPSLDTSDPQAIDVLFATYWFYPAKTTVLLPEDEQCVQDMMENEVQRFSPDST
;
A
#
# COMPACT_ATOMS: atom_id res chain seq x y z
N MET A 1 30.39 -55.99 -19.68
CA MET A 1 31.53 -55.51 -18.88
C MET A 1 30.94 -54.60 -17.83
N GLU A 2 30.12 -55.18 -16.95
CA GLU A 2 30.52 -55.92 -15.72
C GLU A 2 30.98 -54.89 -14.66
N ASP A 3 30.46 -54.81 -13.44
CA ASP A 3 29.52 -55.67 -12.71
C ASP A 3 28.99 -54.94 -11.44
N GLU A 4 27.74 -55.28 -11.09
CA GLU A 4 27.18 -55.62 -9.76
C GLU A 4 27.60 -54.86 -8.47
N MET A 5 26.64 -54.25 -7.75
CA MET A 5 25.72 -54.82 -6.73
C MET A 5 26.34 -54.88 -5.32
N TRP A 6 25.72 -54.21 -4.34
CA TRP A 6 25.48 -54.78 -2.99
C TRP A 6 24.51 -53.92 -2.15
N ARG A 7 23.40 -54.53 -1.74
CA ARG A 7 22.55 -54.16 -0.57
C ARG A 7 23.24 -54.61 0.72
N PRO A 8 22.75 -54.24 1.91
CA PRO A 8 22.17 -55.33 2.71
C PRO A 8 20.84 -54.97 3.39
N GLU A 9 19.93 -55.93 3.36
CA GLU A 9 18.85 -56.09 4.33
C GLU A 9 19.41 -56.77 5.58
N ASN A 10 18.92 -56.38 6.76
CA ASN A 10 18.52 -57.36 7.77
C ASN A 10 17.45 -56.79 8.69
N ASP A 11 16.44 -57.63 8.83
CA ASP A 11 15.19 -57.61 9.56
C ASP A 11 15.40 -57.69 11.09
N PHE A 12 14.53 -57.07 11.89
CA PHE A 12 13.75 -57.72 12.98
C PHE A 12 13.06 -56.71 13.92
N SER A 13 11.83 -57.12 14.26
CA SER A 13 10.94 -56.83 15.40
C SER A 13 10.03 -55.59 15.36
N GLU A 14 8.79 -55.88 14.98
CA GLU A 14 7.53 -55.32 15.47
C GLU A 14 7.55 -55.04 16.98
N GLU A 15 7.09 -53.85 17.38
CA GLU A 15 6.27 -53.63 18.57
C GLU A 15 5.42 -52.38 18.34
N ASP A 16 4.10 -52.58 18.42
CA ASP A 16 3.04 -51.60 18.27
C ASP A 16 3.04 -50.61 19.44
N GLU A 17 3.15 -49.29 19.20
CA GLU A 17 2.62 -48.28 20.13
C GLU A 17 2.04 -47.07 19.37
N GLU A 18 0.99 -46.53 19.97
CA GLU A 18 -0.09 -45.73 19.39
C GLU A 18 0.34 -44.34 18.91
N MET A 19 -0.25 -43.93 17.79
CA MET A 19 -0.08 -42.65 17.12
C MET A 19 -0.93 -41.57 17.81
N GLU A 20 -0.37 -40.85 18.78
CA GLU A 20 -0.97 -39.62 19.31
C GLU A 20 -0.73 -38.44 18.36
N THR A 21 -1.83 -37.94 17.81
CA THR A 21 -1.89 -36.75 16.96
C THR A 21 -1.90 -35.49 17.84
N VAL A 22 -0.75 -34.85 18.01
CA VAL A 22 -0.68 -33.50 18.60
C VAL A 22 -0.99 -32.48 17.51
N LYS A 23 -2.25 -32.03 17.51
CA LYS A 23 -2.71 -30.83 16.83
C LYS A 23 -2.25 -29.59 17.61
N GLY A 24 -1.64 -28.64 16.93
CA GLY A 24 -1.28 -27.34 17.49
C GLY A 24 -0.69 -26.44 16.42
N ALA A 25 -1.43 -26.23 15.33
CA ALA A 25 -1.20 -25.12 14.41
C ALA A 25 -2.31 -24.11 14.67
N ASP A 26 -1.99 -23.05 15.42
CA ASP A 26 -2.87 -21.90 15.58
C ASP A 26 -2.80 -21.10 14.27
N THR A 27 -3.79 -21.34 13.40
CA THR A 27 -4.03 -20.56 12.20
C THR A 27 -4.60 -19.21 12.59
N TRP A 28 -3.87 -18.14 12.27
CA TRP A 28 -4.36 -16.77 12.29
C TRP A 28 -5.62 -16.61 11.44
N ILE A 29 -6.64 -16.01 12.03
CA ILE A 29 -7.91 -15.67 11.39
C ILE A 29 -7.72 -14.29 10.72
N PRO A 30 -7.92 -14.14 9.40
CA PRO A 30 -8.01 -12.82 8.80
C PRO A 30 -9.21 -12.06 9.38
N LEU A 31 -9.00 -10.80 9.74
CA LEU A 31 -10.04 -9.86 10.16
C LEU A 31 -10.96 -9.54 8.98
N ILE A 32 -11.86 -10.48 8.68
CA ILE A 32 -13.21 -10.39 8.09
C ILE A 32 -13.65 -11.87 7.99
N GLN A 33 -14.53 -12.31 8.89
CA GLN A 33 -15.25 -13.57 8.73
C GLN A 33 -16.75 -13.29 8.68
N PRO A 34 -17.49 -13.83 7.69
CA PRO A 34 -18.94 -13.90 7.77
C PRO A 34 -19.32 -14.99 8.78
N ALA A 35 -20.00 -14.60 9.86
CA ALA A 35 -20.54 -15.52 10.85
C ALA A 35 -21.55 -16.48 10.19
N ARG A 36 -21.22 -17.79 10.17
CA ARG A 36 -22.07 -18.84 9.62
C ARG A 36 -22.63 -19.69 10.77
N ASP A 37 -23.92 -19.55 11.02
CA ASP A 37 -24.64 -20.35 12.01
C ASP A 37 -25.01 -21.72 11.38
N GLN A 38 -24.43 -22.82 11.88
CA GLN A 38 -24.81 -24.19 11.50
C GLN A 38 -25.69 -24.84 12.57
N ARG A 39 -26.83 -25.40 12.14
CA ARG A 39 -27.37 -26.64 12.73
C ARG A 39 -27.65 -27.64 11.63
N GLY A 40 -26.86 -28.71 11.62
CA GLY A 40 -26.92 -29.78 10.64
C GLY A 40 -28.00 -30.83 10.87
N ARG A 41 -28.15 -31.70 9.87
CA ARG A 41 -28.25 -33.16 10.02
C ARG A 41 -28.21 -33.85 8.65
N ASN A 42 -27.11 -34.56 8.40
CA ASN A 42 -27.03 -35.55 7.32
C ASN A 42 -27.67 -36.87 7.75
N LYS A 43 -28.38 -37.53 6.82
CA LYS A 43 -28.40 -39.00 6.63
C LYS A 43 -29.29 -39.40 5.44
N ARG A 44 -28.70 -40.01 4.41
CA ARG A 44 -29.26 -41.08 3.55
C ARG A 44 -28.06 -41.94 3.08
N PRO A 45 -28.23 -43.26 2.76
CA PRO A 45 -28.68 -43.64 1.42
C PRO A 45 -29.57 -44.92 1.26
N TRP A 46 -30.42 -44.85 0.21
CA TRP A 46 -30.76 -45.81 -0.88
C TRP A 46 -31.51 -47.18 -0.69
N LEU A 47 -32.73 -47.19 -1.30
CA LEU A 47 -33.29 -48.06 -2.39
C LEU A 47 -34.04 -49.40 -2.21
N SER A 48 -35.11 -49.46 -3.02
CA SER A 48 -35.79 -50.58 -3.73
C SER A 48 -37.06 -51.13 -3.03
N LEU A 49 -38.19 -51.48 -3.68
CA LEU A 49 -38.57 -51.83 -5.06
C LEU A 49 -40.12 -51.72 -5.22
N GLN A 50 -40.61 -51.41 -6.44
CA GLN A 50 -41.83 -51.90 -7.19
C GLN A 50 -43.15 -52.28 -6.47
N SER A 51 -44.36 -52.29 -7.05
CA SER A 51 -45.04 -51.77 -8.25
C SER A 51 -46.54 -52.16 -8.14
N GLN A 52 -47.40 -51.48 -8.91
CA GLN A 52 -48.67 -51.92 -9.53
C GLN A 52 -49.96 -52.26 -8.71
N GLU A 53 -50.91 -51.33 -8.86
CA GLU A 53 -52.25 -51.45 -9.49
C GLU A 53 -53.34 -52.47 -9.05
N ARG A 54 -54.49 -51.85 -8.72
CA ARG A 54 -55.89 -52.14 -9.15
C ARG A 54 -56.61 -53.40 -8.61
N SER A 55 -57.68 -53.15 -7.84
CA SER A 55 -59.11 -53.32 -8.25
C SER A 55 -60.02 -53.21 -7.00
N ARG A 56 -60.75 -52.11 -6.73
CA ARG A 56 -62.09 -51.73 -7.24
C ARG A 56 -63.07 -52.92 -7.21
N ARG A 57 -64.18 -52.98 -6.46
CA ARG A 57 -65.17 -51.98 -6.07
C ARG A 57 -66.03 -52.60 -4.96
N LEU A 58 -65.75 -52.23 -3.71
CA LEU A 58 -66.67 -52.36 -2.57
C LEU A 58 -66.20 -51.46 -1.41
N VAL A 59 -64.92 -51.07 -1.44
CA VAL A 59 -64.29 -50.05 -0.58
C VAL A 59 -64.71 -48.60 -0.95
N CYS A 60 -65.21 -48.33 -2.16
CA CYS A 60 -65.52 -46.96 -2.62
C CYS A 60 -66.73 -46.31 -1.91
N LEU A 61 -67.66 -47.06 -1.33
CA LEU A 61 -68.81 -46.47 -0.62
C LEU A 61 -68.47 -46.12 0.83
N LEU A 62 -67.53 -46.83 1.46
CA LEU A 62 -67.02 -46.49 2.80
C LEU A 62 -65.99 -45.35 2.74
N VAL A 63 -65.16 -45.29 1.69
CA VAL A 63 -64.21 -44.18 1.48
C VAL A 63 -64.92 -42.86 1.14
N ALA A 64 -66.05 -42.89 0.41
CA ALA A 64 -66.81 -41.67 0.12
C ALA A 64 -67.44 -41.04 1.39
N MET A 65 -67.93 -41.85 2.34
CA MET A 65 -68.42 -41.34 3.64
C MET A 65 -67.28 -40.84 4.53
N LEU A 66 -66.12 -41.51 4.52
CA LEU A 66 -64.92 -41.09 5.24
C LEU A 66 -64.33 -39.79 4.70
N VAL A 67 -64.35 -39.59 3.37
CA VAL A 67 -63.89 -38.35 2.72
C VAL A 67 -64.85 -37.19 2.99
N PHE A 68 -66.17 -37.43 3.04
CA PHE A 68 -67.14 -36.40 3.40
C PHE A 68 -67.04 -35.99 4.88
N MET A 69 -66.80 -36.95 5.79
CA MET A 69 -66.53 -36.66 7.20
C MET A 69 -65.20 -35.94 7.41
N LEU A 70 -64.14 -36.32 6.68
CA LEU A 70 -62.84 -35.62 6.71
C LEU A 70 -62.93 -34.20 6.15
N LEU A 71 -63.68 -33.96 5.06
CA LEU A 71 -63.90 -32.62 4.51
C LEU A 71 -64.74 -31.74 5.46
N ALA A 72 -65.75 -32.29 6.13
CA ALA A 72 -66.53 -31.57 7.15
C ALA A 72 -65.69 -31.28 8.41
N MET A 73 -64.79 -32.17 8.79
CA MET A 73 -63.86 -31.98 9.91
C MET A 73 -62.80 -30.91 9.59
N VAL A 74 -62.30 -30.88 8.35
CA VAL A 74 -61.35 -29.86 7.88
C VAL A 74 -62.02 -28.48 7.77
N THR A 75 -63.26 -28.38 7.29
CA THR A 75 -63.99 -27.09 7.27
C THR A 75 -64.39 -26.61 8.67
N MET A 76 -64.68 -27.54 9.59
CA MET A 76 -64.90 -27.22 11.01
C MET A 76 -63.61 -26.74 11.70
N VAL A 77 -62.46 -27.35 11.42
CA VAL A 77 -61.15 -26.91 11.93
C VAL A 77 -60.76 -25.55 11.35
N ILE A 78 -61.02 -25.28 10.07
CA ILE A 78 -60.78 -23.95 9.46
C ILE A 78 -61.74 -22.89 10.04
N ALA A 79 -63.00 -23.25 10.31
CA ALA A 79 -63.96 -22.35 10.97
C ALA A 79 -63.56 -22.07 12.43
N ILE A 80 -63.08 -23.08 13.17
CA ILE A 80 -62.56 -22.92 14.53
C ILE A 80 -61.28 -22.08 14.53
N PHE A 81 -60.38 -22.27 13.55
CA PHE A 81 -59.15 -21.46 13.43
C PHE A 81 -59.45 -20.00 13.05
N ARG A 82 -60.48 -19.75 12.24
CA ARG A 82 -60.95 -18.38 11.93
C ARG A 82 -61.66 -17.72 13.11
N VAL A 83 -62.49 -18.47 13.85
CA VAL A 83 -63.15 -18.00 15.07
C VAL A 83 -62.15 -17.77 16.20
N TRP A 84 -61.07 -18.56 16.27
CA TRP A 84 -59.98 -18.36 17.24
C TRP A 84 -59.09 -17.17 16.87
N ASN A 85 -58.86 -16.91 15.58
CA ASN A 85 -58.19 -15.68 15.12
C ASN A 85 -59.00 -14.39 15.33
N GLU A 86 -60.34 -14.45 15.36
CA GLU A 86 -61.17 -13.27 15.68
C GLU A 86 -61.42 -13.09 17.19
N LEU A 87 -61.33 -14.15 18.00
CA LEU A 87 -61.50 -14.08 19.46
C LEU A 87 -60.26 -13.59 20.24
N ASP A 88 -59.09 -13.50 19.61
CA ASP A 88 -57.85 -13.01 20.26
C ASP A 88 -57.64 -11.49 20.11
N THR A 89 -58.59 -10.77 19.47
CA THR A 89 -58.51 -9.31 19.27
C THR A 89 -59.38 -8.46 20.19
N CYS A 90 -60.10 -9.06 21.14
CA CYS A 90 -60.94 -8.35 22.10
C CYS A 90 -60.82 -8.97 23.49
N ASP A 91 -59.75 -8.64 24.22
CA ASP A 91 -59.81 -8.25 25.64
C ASP A 91 -58.40 -8.22 26.21
N HIS A 92 -57.78 -7.02 26.23
CA HIS A 92 -57.12 -6.47 27.41
C HIS A 92 -56.64 -5.04 27.12
N VAL A 93 -57.55 -4.07 27.35
CA VAL A 93 -57.15 -2.72 27.75
C VAL A 93 -57.21 -2.67 29.27
N THR A 94 -56.05 -2.70 29.93
CA THR A 94 -55.77 -1.91 31.15
C THR A 94 -54.29 -2.00 31.50
N THR A 95 -53.60 -0.85 31.38
CA THR A 95 -52.54 -0.35 32.26
C THR A 95 -51.49 -1.37 32.76
N GLY A 96 -50.44 -1.55 31.97
CA GLY A 96 -49.18 -2.17 32.39
C GLY A 96 -48.04 -1.58 31.56
N ALA A 97 -47.10 -0.92 32.24
CA ALA A 97 -45.85 -0.51 31.65
C ALA A 97 -45.05 -1.72 31.17
N ASP A 98 -44.29 -1.52 30.09
CA ASP A 98 -43.07 -2.23 29.71
C ASP A 98 -43.11 -3.76 29.66
N THR A 99 -43.52 -4.31 28.51
CA THR A 99 -42.74 -5.36 27.82
C THR A 99 -43.03 -5.28 26.33
N ALA A 100 -42.52 -4.23 25.66
CA ALA A 100 -42.23 -4.35 24.24
C ALA A 100 -41.23 -5.51 24.10
N ALA A 101 -41.52 -6.48 23.24
CA ALA A 101 -40.54 -7.44 22.81
C ALA A 101 -39.35 -6.64 22.23
N TRP A 102 -38.26 -6.55 22.99
CA TRP A 102 -37.01 -5.97 22.53
C TRP A 102 -36.55 -6.80 21.34
N LYS A 103 -36.83 -6.34 20.12
CA LYS A 103 -35.96 -6.68 19.00
C LYS A 103 -34.57 -6.24 19.44
N PRO A 104 -33.52 -7.09 19.37
CA PRO A 104 -32.18 -6.62 19.64
C PRO A 104 -31.96 -5.38 18.76
N ALA A 105 -31.60 -4.26 19.39
CA ALA A 105 -31.25 -3.07 18.65
C ALA A 105 -30.12 -3.47 17.72
N TYR A 106 -30.31 -3.31 16.41
CA TYR A 106 -29.19 -3.45 15.48
C TYR A 106 -28.11 -2.47 15.96
N PRO A 107 -26.84 -2.90 16.08
CA PRO A 107 -25.76 -2.01 16.47
C PRO A 107 -25.76 -0.83 15.50
N VAL A 108 -25.99 0.37 16.02
CA VAL A 108 -25.92 1.60 15.24
C VAL A 108 -24.46 2.05 15.28
N GLY A 109 -23.89 2.38 14.12
CA GLY A 109 -22.50 2.82 14.04
C GLY A 109 -22.21 4.06 14.88
N CYS A 110 -20.95 4.21 15.25
CA CYS A 110 -20.46 5.31 16.08
C CYS A 110 -20.84 6.67 15.45
N SER A 111 -21.55 7.50 16.21
CA SER A 111 -21.93 8.86 15.80
C SER A 111 -21.20 9.95 16.58
N ARG A 112 -20.48 9.57 17.64
CA ARG A 112 -19.67 10.46 18.46
C ARG A 112 -18.37 9.76 18.80
N LEU A 113 -17.27 10.47 18.55
CA LEU A 113 -15.92 9.97 18.73
C LEU A 113 -15.16 10.92 19.65
N SER A 114 -14.24 10.35 20.42
CA SER A 114 -13.21 11.07 21.16
C SER A 114 -11.86 10.59 20.68
N VAL A 115 -10.93 11.52 20.55
CA VAL A 115 -9.56 11.25 20.12
C VAL A 115 -8.63 11.80 21.19
N GLU A 116 -7.65 10.98 21.59
CA GLU A 116 -6.59 11.38 22.50
C GLU A 116 -5.26 10.82 22.05
N ASP A 117 -4.17 11.43 22.51
CA ASP A 117 -2.83 10.94 22.25
C ASP A 117 -2.50 9.84 23.26
N VAL A 118 -2.11 8.68 22.75
CA VAL A 118 -1.58 7.58 23.57
C VAL A 118 -0.11 7.82 23.88
N TRP A 119 0.74 7.90 22.86
CA TRP A 119 2.13 8.33 22.96
C TRP A 119 2.61 8.98 21.65
N THR A 120 3.71 9.72 21.71
CA THR A 120 4.37 10.31 20.54
C THR A 120 5.89 10.19 20.67
N SER A 121 6.55 9.87 19.55
CA SER A 121 8.00 9.73 19.47
C SER A 121 8.54 10.43 18.22
N THR A 122 9.66 11.14 18.37
CA THR A 122 10.29 11.88 17.27
C THR A 122 11.69 11.33 17.01
N PHE A 123 11.99 11.05 15.74
CA PHE A 123 13.27 10.50 15.31
C PHE A 123 13.98 11.45 14.34
N PRO A 124 14.79 12.41 14.83
CA PRO A 124 15.48 13.35 13.97
C PRO A 124 16.41 12.66 12.97
N LYS A 125 16.46 13.20 11.74
CA LYS A 125 17.24 12.69 10.60
C LYS A 125 16.71 11.39 9.98
N LEU A 126 15.55 10.91 10.40
CA LEU A 126 14.87 9.80 9.74
C LEU A 126 13.67 10.32 8.94
N LEU A 127 13.40 9.64 7.83
CA LEU A 127 12.24 9.83 6.95
C LEU A 127 11.56 8.46 6.79
N THR A 128 10.28 8.41 6.43
CA THR A 128 9.62 7.13 6.15
C THR A 128 8.59 7.24 5.02
N GLU A 129 8.78 6.47 3.96
CA GLU A 129 7.76 6.19 2.94
C GLU A 129 7.10 4.82 3.18
N SER A 130 7.39 4.18 4.32
CA SER A 130 6.99 2.81 4.60
C SER A 130 5.68 2.72 5.38
N ALA A 131 4.90 1.67 5.10
CA ALA A 131 3.79 1.28 5.97
C ALA A 131 4.30 0.62 7.25
N MET A 132 3.57 0.81 8.36
CA MET A 132 3.91 0.22 9.65
C MET A 132 3.43 -1.23 9.74
N ARG A 133 4.27 -2.11 10.27
CA ARG A 133 3.91 -3.48 10.65
C ARG A 133 3.78 -3.58 12.16
N LEU A 134 2.87 -4.44 12.60
CA LEU A 134 2.58 -4.66 14.01
C LEU A 134 2.90 -6.12 14.35
N MET A 135 3.73 -6.33 15.37
CA MET A 135 4.07 -7.65 15.90
C MET A 135 4.53 -7.50 17.36
N ASP A 136 4.32 -8.48 18.21
CA ASP A 136 4.88 -8.47 19.57
C ASP A 136 6.37 -8.83 19.50
N VAL A 137 7.25 -7.83 19.53
CA VAL A 137 8.71 -8.01 19.39
C VAL A 137 9.33 -8.45 20.70
N ASN A 138 8.83 -7.93 21.82
CA ASN A 138 9.44 -8.10 23.13
C ASN A 138 8.78 -9.20 24.00
N GLY A 139 7.65 -9.75 23.57
CA GLY A 139 6.87 -10.80 24.23
C GLY A 139 6.02 -10.31 25.41
N ASP A 140 5.65 -9.03 25.45
CA ASP A 140 4.84 -8.45 26.53
C ASP A 140 3.32 -8.51 26.28
N GLY A 141 2.90 -9.03 25.12
CA GLY A 141 1.51 -9.16 24.72
C GLY A 141 0.91 -7.89 24.11
N VAL A 142 1.69 -6.82 23.95
CA VAL A 142 1.33 -5.61 23.21
C VAL A 142 1.99 -5.68 21.83
N LEU A 143 1.25 -5.29 20.78
CA LEU A 143 1.82 -5.22 19.45
C LEU A 143 2.76 -4.02 19.33
N ASP A 144 4.03 -4.29 19.05
CA ASP A 144 5.09 -3.34 18.76
C ASP A 144 5.06 -2.91 17.29
N VAL A 145 5.69 -1.77 16.99
CA VAL A 145 5.72 -1.17 15.65
C VAL A 145 7.03 -1.44 14.96
N VAL A 146 7.00 -1.99 13.75
CA VAL A 146 8.16 -2.08 12.86
C VAL A 146 7.92 -1.27 11.59
N THR A 147 8.83 -0.34 11.28
CA THR A 147 8.72 0.53 10.10
C THR A 147 10.05 0.62 9.34
N GLY A 148 9.97 0.68 8.02
CA GLY A 148 11.09 1.12 7.18
C GLY A 148 11.40 2.60 7.38
N PHE A 149 12.67 2.97 7.19
CA PHE A 149 13.09 4.36 7.19
C PHE A 149 14.16 4.64 6.13
N GLY A 150 14.21 5.89 5.68
CA GLY A 150 15.33 6.54 5.01
C GLY A 150 15.98 7.58 5.92
N THR A 151 17.10 8.16 5.48
CA THR A 151 17.83 9.17 6.29
C THR A 151 17.93 10.54 5.63
N GLY A 152 17.51 10.67 4.37
CA GLY A 152 17.78 11.85 3.54
C GLY A 152 19.26 12.00 3.18
N ALA A 153 20.09 11.02 3.57
CA ALA A 153 21.51 10.92 3.25
C ALA A 153 21.79 9.73 2.31
N ASP A 154 20.76 9.25 1.65
CA ASP A 154 20.65 8.03 0.85
C ASP A 154 20.60 8.35 -0.65
N GLY A 155 21.54 9.16 -1.14
CA GLY A 155 21.74 9.33 -2.57
C GLY A 155 22.55 8.19 -3.20
N TYR A 156 22.78 8.29 -4.50
CA TYR A 156 23.74 7.43 -5.18
C TYR A 156 25.18 7.84 -4.84
N HIS A 157 26.06 6.86 -4.69
CA HIS A 157 27.50 7.07 -4.46
C HIS A 157 27.83 7.97 -3.25
N ILE A 158 27.09 7.82 -2.15
CA ILE A 158 27.32 8.58 -0.92
C ILE A 158 28.58 8.08 -0.21
N PRO A 159 29.54 8.96 0.13
CA PRO A 159 30.77 8.55 0.78
C PRO A 159 30.53 8.15 2.24
N SER A 160 31.28 7.16 2.72
CA SER A 160 31.15 6.62 4.09
C SER A 160 31.28 7.67 5.20
N VAL A 161 31.99 8.78 4.94
CA VAL A 161 32.13 9.91 5.87
C VAL A 161 30.78 10.51 6.29
N VAL A 162 29.73 10.36 5.47
CA VAL A 162 28.37 10.81 5.81
C VAL A 162 27.83 10.02 7.00
N CYS A 163 28.12 8.72 7.09
CA CYS A 163 27.74 7.89 8.23
C CYS A 163 28.55 8.24 9.48
N ASP A 164 29.85 8.52 9.36
CA ASP A 164 30.67 9.01 10.48
C ASP A 164 30.12 10.33 11.02
N LEU A 165 29.71 11.22 10.11
CA LEU A 165 29.26 12.57 10.40
C LEU A 165 27.89 12.64 11.09
N TYR A 166 26.89 11.93 10.57
CA TYR A 166 25.50 12.03 11.05
C TYR A 166 25.04 10.85 11.88
N PHE A 167 25.70 9.70 11.77
CA PHE A 167 25.23 8.43 12.31
C PHE A 167 26.34 7.71 13.10
N ASN A 168 27.29 8.45 13.66
CA ASN A 168 28.34 7.94 14.56
C ASN A 168 29.14 6.75 13.98
N GLY A 169 29.30 6.69 12.65
CA GLY A 169 30.07 5.64 11.97
C GLY A 169 29.31 4.33 11.76
N SER A 170 27.99 4.31 11.99
CA SER A 170 27.14 3.17 11.63
C SER A 170 27.11 3.02 10.11
N PHE A 171 27.92 2.13 9.53
CA PHE A 171 27.91 1.85 8.09
C PHE A 171 27.28 0.47 7.81
N PRO A 172 26.32 0.35 6.87
CA PRO A 172 25.67 1.45 6.13
C PRO A 172 24.76 2.30 7.04
N CYS A 173 24.37 3.50 6.59
CA CYS A 173 23.48 4.42 7.35
C CYS A 173 22.32 4.99 6.53
N PHE A 174 22.07 4.49 5.33
CA PHE A 174 21.25 5.21 4.34
C PHE A 174 19.75 5.03 4.57
N GLY A 175 19.36 3.88 5.10
CA GLY A 175 18.00 3.60 5.57
C GLY A 175 18.01 2.41 6.50
N GLY A 176 16.86 1.77 6.70
CA GLY A 176 16.77 0.58 7.52
C GLY A 176 15.40 0.25 8.04
N LEU A 177 15.36 -0.62 9.06
CA LEU A 177 14.18 -0.93 9.87
C LEU A 177 14.36 -0.41 11.30
N LEU A 178 13.26 0.07 11.87
CA LEU A 178 13.16 0.56 13.23
C LEU A 178 12.01 -0.17 13.92
N ALA A 179 12.26 -0.73 15.11
CA ALA A 179 11.24 -1.28 15.98
C ALA A 179 11.00 -0.40 17.20
N LEU A 180 9.74 -0.13 17.51
CA LEU A 180 9.28 0.68 18.63
C LEU A 180 8.33 -0.13 19.51
N ASP A 181 8.51 0.01 20.80
CA ASP A 181 7.63 -0.53 21.83
C ASP A 181 6.22 0.03 21.66
N GLY A 182 5.22 -0.84 21.46
CA GLY A 182 3.84 -0.46 21.18
C GLY A 182 3.16 0.25 22.33
N ALA A 183 3.58 -0.03 23.57
CA ALA A 183 3.04 0.58 24.78
C ALA A 183 3.60 1.98 25.04
N THR A 184 4.85 2.24 24.66
CA THR A 184 5.58 3.46 25.07
C THR A 184 6.16 4.30 23.94
N GLY A 185 6.22 3.77 22.71
CA GLY A 185 6.87 4.41 21.57
C GLY A 185 8.39 4.43 21.63
N ARG A 186 9.00 3.72 22.59
CA ARG A 186 10.46 3.68 22.78
C ARG A 186 11.12 2.76 21.76
N GLU A 187 12.25 3.17 21.22
CA GLU A 187 13.06 2.30 20.34
C GLU A 187 13.51 1.01 21.06
N LEU A 188 13.15 -0.13 20.47
CA LEU A 188 13.57 -1.47 20.88
C LEU A 188 14.89 -1.83 20.18
N TRP A 189 14.92 -1.71 18.86
CA TRP A 189 16.10 -1.95 18.05
C TRP A 189 16.05 -1.17 16.74
N ARG A 190 17.21 -1.08 16.08
CA ARG A 190 17.38 -0.46 14.77
C ARG A 190 18.40 -1.21 13.93
N SER A 191 18.02 -1.48 12.68
CA SER A 191 18.84 -2.19 11.70
C SER A 191 19.06 -1.34 10.46
N PHE A 192 20.32 -1.04 10.12
CA PHE A 192 20.63 -0.20 8.96
C PHE A 192 20.76 -0.99 7.66
N ALA A 193 20.33 -0.38 6.56
CA ALA A 193 20.38 -0.88 5.20
C ALA A 193 21.24 0.00 4.29
N ASP A 194 21.61 -0.56 3.12
CA ASP A 194 22.41 0.13 2.10
C ASP A 194 21.64 1.27 1.38
N HIS A 195 20.33 1.38 1.61
CA HIS A 195 19.50 2.50 1.15
C HIS A 195 18.20 2.58 1.97
N GLU A 196 17.41 3.64 1.76
CA GLU A 196 16.02 3.73 2.21
C GLU A 196 15.22 2.45 1.96
N ILE A 197 14.54 1.99 3.01
CA ILE A 197 13.59 0.88 3.00
C ILE A 197 12.17 1.45 3.04
N PHE A 198 11.34 1.05 2.07
CA PHE A 198 9.94 1.47 1.98
C PHE A 198 8.97 0.28 1.94
N GLY A 199 9.41 -0.90 1.45
CA GLY A 199 8.62 -2.13 1.45
C GLY A 199 8.99 -3.03 2.64
N VAL A 200 8.01 -3.37 3.48
CA VAL A 200 8.23 -4.20 4.67
C VAL A 200 7.15 -5.26 4.77
N ASN A 201 7.53 -6.52 5.01
CA ASN A 201 6.64 -7.64 5.31
C ASN A 201 7.24 -8.47 6.45
N CYS A 202 6.48 -8.67 7.53
CA CYS A 202 6.98 -9.31 8.76
C CYS A 202 6.07 -10.45 9.25
N ASN A 203 5.59 -11.27 8.31
CA ASN A 203 4.52 -12.22 8.58
C ASN A 203 5.00 -13.65 8.93
N GLU A 204 6.29 -13.97 8.80
CA GLU A 204 6.81 -15.33 8.99
C GLU A 204 8.04 -15.33 9.88
N ASP A 205 8.18 -16.34 10.74
CA ASP A 205 9.39 -16.63 11.53
C ASP A 205 10.33 -17.55 10.73
N ILE A 206 11.29 -16.97 10.01
CA ILE A 206 12.25 -17.71 9.19
C ILE A 206 13.51 -18.10 9.98
N SER A 207 13.72 -17.49 11.15
CA SER A 207 14.81 -17.80 12.07
C SER A 207 14.48 -18.97 13.01
N GLY A 208 13.18 -19.26 13.20
CA GLY A 208 12.66 -20.30 14.07
C GLY A 208 12.77 -19.95 15.55
N ASP A 209 12.79 -18.67 15.89
CA ASP A 209 12.97 -18.21 17.27
C ASP A 209 11.65 -17.95 18.03
N GLY A 210 10.53 -17.95 17.32
CA GLY A 210 9.18 -17.69 17.84
C GLY A 210 8.70 -16.24 17.69
N VAL A 211 9.49 -15.35 17.08
CA VAL A 211 9.09 -13.99 16.69
C VAL A 211 9.20 -13.88 15.18
N ASN A 212 8.16 -13.33 14.53
CA ASN A 212 8.18 -13.16 13.08
C ASN A 212 9.32 -12.23 12.63
N ASP A 213 9.93 -12.55 11.51
CA ASP A 213 11.03 -11.81 10.90
C ASP A 213 10.56 -10.98 9.72
N CYS A 214 11.36 -9.98 9.36
CA CYS A 214 10.99 -8.98 8.37
C CYS A 214 11.81 -9.07 7.08
N LEU A 215 11.13 -9.07 5.95
CA LEU A 215 11.68 -8.75 4.63
C LEU A 215 11.63 -7.23 4.44
N ALA A 216 12.79 -6.61 4.17
CA ALA A 216 12.94 -5.18 3.99
C ALA A 216 13.44 -4.85 2.57
N GLY A 217 12.55 -4.37 1.71
CA GLY A 217 12.81 -3.91 0.35
C GLY A 217 12.85 -2.39 0.20
N GLY A 218 13.77 -1.92 -0.62
CA GLY A 218 14.06 -0.50 -0.73
C GLY A 218 14.62 -0.08 -2.09
N ARG A 219 15.17 1.13 -2.10
CA ARG A 219 15.76 1.71 -3.31
C ARG A 219 17.12 1.09 -3.62
N SER A 220 17.56 1.22 -4.87
CA SER A 220 18.94 0.89 -5.28
C SER A 220 19.37 -0.55 -4.93
N GLY A 221 18.45 -1.50 -5.09
CA GLY A 221 18.68 -2.91 -4.83
C GLY A 221 18.88 -3.26 -3.35
N ALA A 222 18.51 -2.37 -2.42
CA ALA A 222 18.49 -2.66 -0.99
C ALA A 222 17.41 -3.71 -0.69
N PHE A 223 17.84 -4.88 -0.25
CA PHE A 223 16.94 -5.94 0.19
C PHE A 223 17.61 -6.84 1.22
N GLN A 224 16.95 -7.11 2.34
CA GLN A 224 17.48 -7.92 3.43
C GLN A 224 16.36 -8.55 4.27
N ALA A 225 16.66 -9.71 4.86
CA ALA A 225 15.87 -10.25 5.96
C ALA A 225 16.47 -9.83 7.29
N VAL A 226 15.61 -9.45 8.22
CA VAL A 226 15.98 -8.91 9.53
C VAL A 226 15.16 -9.63 10.59
N SER A 227 15.82 -10.07 11.67
CA SER A 227 15.12 -10.69 12.78
C SER A 227 14.18 -9.70 13.44
N GLY A 228 12.92 -10.09 13.63
CA GLY A 228 11.93 -9.22 14.29
C GLY A 228 12.25 -9.01 15.77
N ARG A 229 12.91 -9.98 16.41
CA ARG A 229 13.24 -9.96 17.84
C ARG A 229 14.23 -8.86 18.22
N ASP A 230 15.30 -8.71 17.45
CA ASP A 230 16.45 -7.89 17.85
C ASP A 230 17.09 -7.08 16.72
N GLY A 231 16.52 -7.13 15.51
CA GLY A 231 16.97 -6.33 14.38
C GLY A 231 18.25 -6.86 13.71
N TRP A 232 18.74 -8.05 14.05
CA TRP A 232 19.90 -8.62 13.35
C TRP A 232 19.56 -8.97 11.91
N VAL A 233 20.48 -8.66 11.01
CA VAL A 233 20.34 -9.05 9.61
C VAL A 233 20.61 -10.55 9.47
N LEU A 234 19.58 -11.30 9.06
CA LEU A 234 19.65 -12.73 8.80
C LEU A 234 20.41 -13.01 7.49
N TRP A 235 20.04 -12.28 6.43
CA TRP A 235 20.75 -12.29 5.16
C TRP A 235 20.52 -10.99 4.38
N LYS A 236 21.41 -10.71 3.40
CA LYS A 236 21.31 -9.56 2.49
C LYS A 236 21.29 -10.01 1.05
N PHE A 237 20.54 -9.30 0.22
CA PHE A 237 20.58 -9.45 -1.24
C PHE A 237 21.87 -8.88 -1.82
N GLY A 238 22.94 -9.67 -1.72
CA GLY A 238 24.27 -9.34 -2.22
C GLY A 238 24.40 -9.40 -3.75
N PRO A 239 25.63 -9.36 -4.27
CA PRO A 239 25.90 -9.51 -5.70
C PRO A 239 25.42 -10.87 -6.21
N GLN A 240 24.36 -10.88 -7.01
CA GLN A 240 23.77 -12.08 -7.62
C GLN A 240 23.32 -11.77 -9.06
N GLN A 241 23.13 -12.80 -9.89
CA GLN A 241 22.88 -12.66 -11.33
C GLN A 241 21.69 -11.73 -11.68
N ALA A 242 20.62 -11.77 -10.88
CA ALA A 242 19.43 -10.98 -11.15
C ALA A 242 19.50 -9.55 -10.61
N LYS A 243 20.49 -9.21 -9.78
CA LYS A 243 20.59 -7.90 -9.15
C LYS A 243 21.04 -6.84 -10.16
N VAL A 244 20.27 -5.78 -10.27
CA VAL A 244 20.62 -4.55 -10.97
C VAL A 244 20.62 -3.43 -9.95
N GLU A 245 21.79 -2.84 -9.71
CA GLU A 245 22.01 -1.89 -8.61
C GLU A 245 21.09 -0.66 -8.67
N MET A 246 20.68 -0.25 -9.88
CA MET A 246 19.79 0.89 -10.07
C MET A 246 18.32 0.60 -9.78
N MET A 247 17.91 -0.67 -9.78
CA MET A 247 16.50 -1.06 -9.66
C MET A 247 16.08 -1.20 -8.20
N ASN A 248 14.83 -0.89 -7.89
CA ASN A 248 14.30 -0.99 -6.53
C ASN A 248 13.79 -2.40 -6.23
N LEU A 249 13.56 -2.71 -4.95
CA LEU A 249 12.80 -3.88 -4.50
C LEU A 249 11.53 -3.39 -3.78
N TYR A 250 10.38 -3.84 -4.24
CA TYR A 250 9.09 -3.51 -3.65
C TYR A 250 8.72 -4.48 -2.52
N THR A 251 7.54 -4.30 -1.90
CA THR A 251 7.11 -5.16 -0.80
C THR A 251 7.06 -6.63 -1.25
N ALA A 252 7.94 -7.44 -0.67
CA ALA A 252 8.05 -8.86 -0.97
C ALA A 252 6.98 -9.68 -0.26
N GLN A 253 6.68 -10.86 -0.80
CA GLN A 253 5.75 -11.85 -0.23
C GLN A 253 6.52 -13.08 0.23
N PHE A 254 6.09 -13.67 1.33
CA PHE A 254 6.48 -15.04 1.67
C PHE A 254 5.70 -16.02 0.77
N LEU A 255 6.37 -17.11 0.42
CA LEU A 255 5.87 -18.24 -0.34
C LEU A 255 6.00 -19.50 0.51
N PRO A 256 5.27 -20.58 0.18
CA PRO A 256 5.62 -21.91 0.70
C PRO A 256 7.10 -22.24 0.43
N ASP A 257 7.66 -23.16 1.21
CA ASP A 257 9.01 -23.70 0.98
C ASP A 257 9.08 -24.41 -0.39
N MET A 258 9.75 -23.80 -1.37
CA MET A 258 9.85 -24.28 -2.75
C MET A 258 11.14 -25.07 -3.01
N ASP A 259 12.16 -24.95 -2.16
CA ASP A 259 13.44 -25.66 -2.29
C ASP A 259 13.63 -26.83 -1.30
N GLY A 260 12.70 -26.98 -0.36
CA GLY A 260 12.62 -28.09 0.59
C GLY A 260 13.58 -27.96 1.77
N ASP A 261 14.05 -26.75 2.08
CA ASP A 261 15.01 -26.51 3.16
C ASP A 261 14.39 -26.27 4.55
N GLY A 262 13.06 -26.29 4.62
CA GLY A 262 12.24 -26.12 5.82
C GLY A 262 11.86 -24.68 6.14
N VAL A 263 12.24 -23.70 5.32
CA VAL A 263 11.94 -22.27 5.53
C VAL A 263 11.07 -21.74 4.38
N PRO A 264 10.01 -20.95 4.65
CA PRO A 264 9.23 -20.29 3.59
C PRO A 264 10.09 -19.45 2.64
N ASP A 265 9.85 -19.54 1.34
CA ASP A 265 10.60 -18.79 0.32
C ASP A 265 10.03 -17.40 0.08
N VAL A 266 10.65 -16.62 -0.81
CA VAL A 266 10.32 -15.20 -1.00
C VAL A 266 10.09 -14.86 -2.46
N LEU A 267 8.96 -14.20 -2.75
CA LEU A 267 8.67 -13.54 -4.03
C LEU A 267 8.91 -12.04 -3.92
N ALA A 268 9.70 -11.48 -4.83
CA ALA A 268 9.91 -10.03 -4.90
C ALA A 268 9.88 -9.51 -6.34
N ALA A 269 9.42 -8.26 -6.51
CA ALA A 269 9.57 -7.53 -7.76
C ALA A 269 10.77 -6.59 -7.69
N HIS A 270 11.65 -6.70 -8.67
CA HIS A 270 12.82 -5.86 -8.85
C HIS A 270 12.62 -4.99 -10.08
N GLY A 271 12.55 -3.66 -9.91
CA GLY A 271 12.09 -2.79 -10.98
C GLY A 271 12.25 -1.28 -10.72
N GLY A 272 12.07 -0.51 -11.80
CA GLY A 272 12.13 0.95 -11.81
C GLY A 272 13.55 1.49 -11.88
N ASP A 273 13.80 2.48 -12.75
CA ASP A 273 15.05 3.23 -12.82
C ASP A 273 14.80 4.71 -12.45
N PRO A 274 15.06 5.11 -11.19
CA PRO A 274 14.79 6.47 -10.74
C PRO A 274 15.74 7.52 -11.35
N LEU A 275 16.79 7.12 -12.07
CA LEU A 275 17.70 8.05 -12.78
C LEU A 275 17.26 8.35 -14.21
N ARG A 276 16.14 7.78 -14.68
CA ARG A 276 15.64 8.01 -16.04
C ARG A 276 14.56 9.08 -16.05
N GLU A 277 14.74 10.05 -16.94
CA GLU A 277 13.75 11.10 -17.17
C GLU A 277 12.42 10.54 -17.72
N PRO A 278 11.28 11.17 -17.40
CA PRO A 278 9.98 10.82 -17.96
C PRO A 278 10.02 10.78 -19.49
N GLY A 279 9.37 9.77 -20.09
CA GLY A 279 9.36 9.57 -21.55
C GLY A 279 10.65 8.99 -22.17
N SER A 280 11.63 8.57 -21.37
CA SER A 280 12.84 7.91 -21.88
C SER A 280 12.52 6.64 -22.67
N LEU A 281 13.01 6.54 -23.91
CA LEU A 281 12.78 5.40 -24.82
C LEU A 281 13.30 4.06 -24.31
N TYR A 282 14.33 4.09 -23.45
CA TYR A 282 14.96 2.91 -22.89
C TYR A 282 14.77 2.94 -21.37
N ARG A 283 14.08 1.92 -20.88
CA ARG A 283 13.85 1.66 -19.46
C ARG A 283 14.28 0.24 -19.13
N LEU A 284 14.63 0.00 -17.86
CA LEU A 284 15.06 -1.33 -17.43
C LEU A 284 13.84 -2.25 -17.30
N SER A 285 13.95 -3.46 -17.86
CA SER A 285 12.91 -4.47 -17.75
C SER A 285 12.74 -4.90 -16.28
N GLY A 286 11.51 -4.86 -15.79
CA GLY A 286 11.13 -5.38 -14.49
C GLY A 286 11.40 -6.88 -14.37
N ARG A 287 11.66 -7.35 -13.16
CA ARG A 287 11.97 -8.75 -12.87
C ARG A 287 11.15 -9.26 -11.70
N LEU A 288 10.70 -10.49 -11.80
CA LEU A 288 10.20 -11.27 -10.67
C LEU A 288 11.31 -12.17 -10.17
N LEU A 289 11.52 -12.18 -8.85
CA LEU A 289 12.56 -12.95 -8.17
C LEU A 289 11.91 -13.92 -7.18
N ILE A 290 12.38 -15.17 -7.17
CA ILE A 290 12.14 -16.16 -6.12
C ILE A 290 13.47 -16.44 -5.43
N LEU A 291 13.51 -16.21 -4.13
CA LEU A 291 14.69 -16.31 -3.27
C LEU A 291 14.41 -17.32 -2.15
N SER A 292 15.44 -18.05 -1.73
CA SER A 292 15.35 -18.84 -0.50
C SER A 292 15.14 -17.92 0.69
N GLY A 293 14.12 -18.18 1.51
CA GLY A 293 13.89 -17.38 2.72
C GLY A 293 14.94 -17.60 3.80
N LYS A 294 15.70 -18.69 3.72
CA LYS A 294 16.75 -19.05 4.69
C LYS A 294 18.02 -18.24 4.53
N ASP A 295 18.46 -18.02 3.29
CA ASP A 295 19.77 -17.41 3.01
C ASP A 295 19.74 -16.32 1.92
N GLY A 296 18.58 -16.01 1.35
CA GLY A 296 18.42 -15.01 0.31
C GLY A 296 19.05 -15.40 -1.04
N LYS A 297 19.37 -16.68 -1.25
CA LYS A 297 19.91 -17.17 -2.51
C LYS A 297 18.83 -17.20 -3.59
N MET A 298 19.20 -16.76 -4.80
CA MET A 298 18.32 -16.86 -5.97
C MET A 298 17.97 -18.32 -6.31
N LEU A 299 16.67 -18.64 -6.24
CA LEU A 299 16.11 -19.89 -6.73
C LEU A 299 15.69 -19.74 -8.20
N ARG A 300 14.95 -18.66 -8.49
CA ARG A 300 14.49 -18.34 -9.85
C ARG A 300 14.37 -16.83 -10.06
N TRP A 301 14.55 -16.39 -11.29
CA TRP A 301 14.13 -15.06 -11.70
C TRP A 301 13.71 -15.06 -13.17
N ALA A 302 12.87 -14.10 -13.53
CA ALA A 302 12.45 -13.87 -14.91
C ALA A 302 12.19 -12.38 -15.16
N GLU A 303 12.39 -11.94 -16.40
CA GLU A 303 11.92 -10.64 -16.85
C GLU A 303 10.40 -10.68 -17.06
N VAL A 304 9.72 -9.56 -16.80
CA VAL A 304 8.29 -9.44 -17.09
C VAL A 304 8.02 -9.55 -18.60
N PRO A 305 6.86 -10.10 -19.03
CA PRO A 305 6.66 -10.52 -20.42
C PRO A 305 6.77 -9.40 -21.47
N ASP A 306 6.30 -8.19 -21.14
CA ASP A 306 6.34 -7.02 -22.01
C ASP A 306 7.65 -6.23 -21.94
N LYS A 307 8.58 -6.65 -21.07
CA LYS A 307 9.88 -6.00 -20.81
C LYS A 307 9.80 -4.55 -20.34
N GLN A 308 8.66 -4.13 -19.82
CA GLN A 308 8.49 -2.80 -19.24
C GLN A 308 9.03 -2.76 -17.81
N GLU A 309 9.15 -1.57 -17.24
CA GLU A 309 9.45 -1.41 -15.81
C GLU A 309 8.34 -2.02 -14.94
N THR A 310 8.66 -2.27 -13.68
CA THR A 310 7.65 -2.57 -12.66
C THR A 310 7.89 -1.69 -11.45
N TYR A 311 6.82 -1.08 -10.95
CA TYR A 311 6.76 -0.37 -9.67
C TYR A 311 5.86 -1.08 -8.66
N TYR A 312 5.42 -2.29 -9.03
CA TYR A 312 4.33 -3.01 -8.41
C TYR A 312 4.84 -3.97 -7.34
N SER A 313 4.23 -3.95 -6.15
CA SER A 313 4.49 -4.98 -5.13
C SER A 313 3.67 -6.24 -5.48
N PRO A 314 4.30 -7.38 -5.80
CA PRO A 314 3.59 -8.57 -6.25
C PRO A 314 2.64 -9.08 -5.16
N GLN A 315 1.54 -9.66 -5.59
CA GLN A 315 0.57 -10.31 -4.71
C GLN A 315 0.41 -11.78 -5.09
N VAL A 316 0.08 -12.61 -4.11
CA VAL A 316 -0.19 -14.03 -4.30
C VAL A 316 -1.56 -14.33 -3.72
N TYR A 317 -2.39 -15.06 -4.47
CA TYR A 317 -3.71 -15.50 -4.02
C TYR A 317 -3.99 -16.93 -4.48
N SER A 318 -4.91 -17.62 -3.81
CA SER A 318 -5.36 -18.95 -4.20
C SER A 318 -6.58 -18.86 -5.10
N ARG A 319 -6.62 -19.69 -6.14
CA ARG A 319 -7.81 -19.92 -6.96
C ARG A 319 -8.67 -21.05 -6.40
N GLN A 320 -9.85 -21.28 -6.99
CA GLN A 320 -10.77 -22.35 -6.58
C GLN A 320 -10.15 -23.76 -6.65
N ASP A 321 -9.18 -23.96 -7.54
CA ASP A 321 -8.45 -25.23 -7.69
C ASP A 321 -7.32 -25.41 -6.66
N GLY A 322 -7.11 -24.44 -5.76
CA GLY A 322 -6.08 -24.45 -4.73
C GLY A 322 -4.69 -24.05 -5.21
N ARG A 323 -4.50 -23.72 -6.50
CA ARG A 323 -3.21 -23.27 -7.01
C ARG A 323 -2.95 -21.82 -6.62
N LEU A 324 -1.73 -21.56 -6.16
CA LEU A 324 -1.24 -20.21 -5.92
C LEU A 324 -1.01 -19.49 -7.26
N THR A 325 -1.54 -18.30 -7.36
CA THR A 325 -1.45 -17.43 -8.53
C THR A 325 -0.77 -16.13 -8.14
N VAL A 326 0.22 -15.73 -8.94
CA VAL A 326 0.97 -14.48 -8.80
C VAL A 326 0.31 -13.41 -9.65
N LEU A 327 0.02 -12.25 -9.03
CA LEU A 327 -0.47 -11.04 -9.68
C LEU A 327 0.64 -9.98 -9.67
N PHE A 328 0.93 -9.40 -10.84
CA PHE A 328 1.97 -8.38 -10.98
C PHE A 328 1.64 -7.35 -12.07
N GLY A 329 2.08 -6.11 -11.86
CA GLY A 329 1.90 -5.00 -12.79
C GLY A 329 3.19 -4.55 -13.46
N THR A 330 3.07 -4.00 -14.66
CA THR A 330 4.16 -3.43 -15.46
C THR A 330 3.86 -2.01 -15.93
N GLY A 331 4.85 -1.30 -16.46
CA GLY A 331 4.77 0.08 -16.96
C GLY A 331 5.12 1.13 -15.92
N GLY A 332 4.78 2.40 -16.19
CA GLY A 332 5.02 3.53 -15.28
C GLY A 332 4.15 4.74 -15.61
N GLU A 333 4.48 5.91 -15.04
CA GLU A 333 3.68 7.14 -15.19
C GLU A 333 3.56 7.63 -16.64
N THR A 334 4.54 7.31 -17.49
CA THR A 334 4.64 7.82 -18.87
C THR A 334 4.85 6.73 -19.91
N HIS A 335 4.66 5.46 -19.55
CA HIS A 335 4.89 4.33 -20.45
C HIS A 335 3.81 3.27 -20.27
N PRO A 336 3.43 2.56 -21.35
CA PRO A 336 2.41 1.52 -21.30
C PRO A 336 2.80 0.38 -20.37
N GLY A 337 1.79 -0.34 -19.90
CA GLY A 337 1.97 -1.53 -19.08
C GLY A 337 0.70 -2.34 -18.95
N SER A 338 0.80 -3.45 -18.24
CA SER A 338 -0.28 -4.41 -18.09
C SER A 338 -0.35 -4.99 -16.68
N LEU A 339 -1.53 -5.43 -16.29
CA LEU A 339 -1.75 -6.30 -15.14
C LEU A 339 -1.69 -7.74 -15.62
N TRP A 340 -0.84 -8.54 -15.01
CA TRP A 340 -0.57 -9.92 -15.37
C TRP A 340 -0.93 -10.86 -14.23
N ARG A 341 -1.43 -12.04 -14.56
CA ARG A 341 -1.53 -13.17 -13.65
C ARG A 341 -0.80 -14.39 -14.18
N MET A 342 -0.22 -15.20 -13.31
CA MET A 342 0.35 -16.51 -13.68
C MET A 342 0.39 -17.48 -12.49
N PRO A 343 0.31 -18.80 -12.71
CA PRO A 343 0.55 -19.77 -11.65
C PRO A 343 1.94 -19.63 -11.04
N LEU A 344 2.06 -19.82 -9.72
CA LEU A 344 3.35 -19.75 -9.02
C LEU A 344 4.34 -20.82 -9.52
N ASP A 345 3.86 -22.04 -9.76
CA ASP A 345 4.70 -23.14 -10.26
C ASP A 345 5.30 -22.81 -11.64
N ASP A 346 4.51 -22.19 -12.52
CA ASP A 346 4.99 -21.74 -13.82
C ASP A 346 6.07 -20.65 -13.69
N LEU A 347 5.95 -19.75 -12.72
CA LEU A 347 6.98 -18.75 -12.44
C LEU A 347 8.26 -19.42 -11.93
N TYR A 348 8.13 -20.42 -11.06
CA TYR A 348 9.25 -21.17 -10.49
C TYR A 348 9.99 -22.00 -11.54
N GLU A 349 9.27 -22.64 -12.46
CA GLU A 349 9.84 -23.30 -13.64
C GLU A 349 10.35 -22.29 -14.69
N GLY A 350 9.89 -21.04 -14.60
CA GLY A 350 10.15 -19.89 -15.47
C GLY A 350 9.54 -20.02 -16.86
N ASN A 351 8.34 -20.59 -16.91
CA ASN A 351 7.47 -20.66 -18.07
C ASN A 351 6.71 -19.33 -18.24
N MET A 352 7.43 -18.22 -18.44
CA MET A 352 6.82 -16.87 -18.52
C MET A 352 5.80 -16.71 -19.68
N ASP A 353 5.86 -17.58 -20.69
CA ASP A 353 4.88 -17.61 -21.79
C ASP A 353 3.46 -17.98 -21.31
N ASN A 354 3.32 -18.55 -20.10
CA ASN A 354 2.03 -18.86 -19.48
C ASN A 354 1.41 -17.67 -18.74
N ALA A 355 2.09 -16.51 -18.68
CA ALA A 355 1.53 -15.32 -18.06
C ALA A 355 0.37 -14.74 -18.88
N GLU A 356 -0.75 -14.50 -18.20
CA GLU A 356 -1.98 -14.00 -18.81
C GLU A 356 -2.13 -12.49 -18.53
N VAL A 357 -2.50 -11.74 -19.56
CA VAL A 357 -2.87 -10.33 -19.43
C VAL A 357 -4.31 -10.23 -18.95
N LEU A 358 -4.51 -9.59 -17.80
CA LEU A 358 -5.85 -9.21 -17.32
C LEU A 358 -6.28 -7.85 -17.85
N TYR A 359 -5.34 -6.91 -17.93
CA TYR A 359 -5.59 -5.56 -18.40
C TYR A 359 -4.33 -4.93 -18.99
N SER A 360 -4.48 -4.08 -20.01
CA SER A 360 -3.37 -3.32 -20.58
C SER A 360 -3.77 -1.87 -20.82
N ASP A 361 -2.87 -0.94 -20.52
CA ASP A 361 -3.00 0.46 -20.89
C ASP A 361 -1.88 0.87 -21.88
N PRO A 362 -2.22 1.51 -23.02
CA PRO A 362 -1.24 1.87 -24.05
C PRO A 362 -0.42 3.14 -23.73
N GLN A 363 -0.72 3.86 -22.65
CA GLN A 363 -0.10 5.13 -22.28
C GLN A 363 0.51 5.12 -20.88
N LYS A 364 -0.09 4.38 -19.95
CA LYS A 364 0.23 4.34 -18.52
C LYS A 364 0.52 2.92 -18.04
N GLY A 365 1.18 2.82 -16.91
CA GLY A 365 1.47 1.56 -16.23
C GLY A 365 0.48 1.18 -15.14
N ILE A 366 0.61 -0.06 -14.70
CA ILE A 366 -0.08 -0.68 -13.58
C ILE A 366 0.92 -0.74 -12.41
N MET A 367 0.95 0.32 -11.61
CA MET A 367 2.01 0.55 -10.61
C MET A 367 1.58 0.21 -9.18
N THR A 368 0.30 0.37 -8.86
CA THR A 368 -0.24 0.16 -7.52
C THR A 368 -0.90 -1.21 -7.43
N PRO A 369 -0.65 -2.00 -6.37
CA PRO A 369 -1.39 -3.23 -6.13
C PRO A 369 -2.89 -2.94 -5.93
N PRO A 370 -3.79 -3.73 -6.54
CA PRO A 370 -5.21 -3.72 -6.25
C PRO A 370 -5.49 -4.28 -4.86
N VAL A 371 -6.70 -4.02 -4.38
CA VAL A 371 -7.26 -4.78 -3.25
C VAL A 371 -7.83 -6.09 -3.75
N LEU A 372 -7.64 -7.14 -2.96
CA LEU A 372 -8.15 -8.46 -3.23
C LEU A 372 -9.29 -8.75 -2.25
N VAL A 373 -10.52 -8.87 -2.75
CA VAL A 373 -11.72 -9.08 -1.94
C VAL A 373 -12.76 -9.86 -2.75
N ASP A 374 -13.38 -10.86 -2.14
CA ASP A 374 -14.42 -11.67 -2.80
C ASP A 374 -15.73 -10.87 -2.92
N LEU A 375 -16.03 -10.37 -4.12
CA LEU A 375 -17.24 -9.62 -4.45
C LEU A 375 -18.34 -10.53 -5.02
N THR A 376 -17.95 -11.63 -5.67
CA THR A 376 -18.87 -12.57 -6.31
C THR A 376 -19.37 -13.67 -5.38
N ALA A 377 -18.79 -13.78 -4.18
CA ALA A 377 -19.02 -14.82 -3.18
C ALA A 377 -18.75 -16.24 -3.72
N ASP A 378 -17.77 -16.36 -4.63
CA ASP A 378 -17.40 -17.63 -5.26
C ASP A 378 -16.25 -18.35 -4.51
N GLY A 379 -15.65 -17.70 -3.52
CA GLY A 379 -14.56 -18.21 -2.70
C GLY A 379 -13.15 -17.89 -3.22
N THR A 380 -13.03 -17.27 -4.40
CA THR A 380 -11.81 -16.64 -4.90
C THR A 380 -11.89 -15.13 -4.67
N VAL A 381 -10.79 -14.50 -4.28
CA VAL A 381 -10.74 -13.04 -4.13
C VAL A 381 -10.79 -12.36 -5.49
N ASP A 382 -11.67 -11.38 -5.66
CA ASP A 382 -11.76 -10.53 -6.84
C ASP A 382 -10.78 -9.36 -6.76
N ILE A 383 -10.49 -8.76 -7.91
CA ILE A 383 -9.45 -7.75 -8.09
C ILE A 383 -10.11 -6.40 -8.27
N VAL A 384 -9.95 -5.48 -7.32
CA VAL A 384 -10.41 -4.09 -7.44
C VAL A 384 -9.22 -3.14 -7.48
N MET A 385 -9.03 -2.50 -8.63
CA MET A 385 -7.86 -1.70 -8.92
C MET A 385 -8.23 -0.25 -9.19
N ALA A 386 -7.65 0.68 -8.43
CA ALA A 386 -7.58 2.09 -8.82
C ALA A 386 -6.39 2.28 -9.77
N MET A 387 -6.67 2.38 -11.05
CA MET A 387 -5.66 2.51 -12.09
C MET A 387 -5.17 3.95 -12.19
N PHE A 388 -3.93 4.10 -12.62
CA PHE A 388 -3.30 5.41 -12.86
C PHE A 388 -3.95 6.19 -14.01
N ASN A 389 -4.83 5.55 -14.81
CA ASN A 389 -5.47 6.10 -16.02
C ASN A 389 -6.91 6.61 -15.80
N SER A 390 -7.18 7.29 -14.67
CA SER A 390 -8.51 7.83 -14.32
C SER A 390 -9.61 6.79 -14.05
N THR A 391 -9.31 5.50 -13.92
CA THR A 391 -10.35 4.46 -13.87
C THR A 391 -10.17 3.54 -12.67
N VAL A 392 -11.27 3.19 -12.01
CA VAL A 392 -11.34 2.08 -11.06
C VAL A 392 -12.01 0.91 -11.76
N LEU A 393 -11.40 -0.27 -11.68
CA LEU A 393 -11.88 -1.48 -12.34
C LEU A 393 -11.99 -2.60 -11.31
N ALA A 394 -13.17 -3.22 -11.24
CA ALA A 394 -13.37 -4.49 -10.54
C ALA A 394 -13.40 -5.64 -11.54
N MET A 395 -12.66 -6.71 -11.26
CA MET A 395 -12.56 -7.91 -12.09
C MET A 395 -12.71 -9.15 -11.22
N ASP A 396 -13.40 -10.14 -11.75
CA ASP A 396 -13.51 -11.46 -11.15
C ASP A 396 -12.12 -12.13 -11.08
N GLY A 397 -11.70 -12.56 -9.89
CA GLY A 397 -10.34 -13.06 -9.67
C GLY A 397 -10.08 -14.45 -10.26
N GLU A 398 -11.14 -15.22 -10.48
CA GLU A 398 -11.09 -16.57 -11.04
C GLU A 398 -11.05 -16.50 -12.58
N THR A 399 -11.97 -15.75 -13.18
CA THR A 399 -12.15 -15.67 -14.64
C THR A 399 -11.33 -14.55 -15.27
N GLY A 400 -11.14 -13.43 -14.58
CA GLY A 400 -10.56 -12.20 -15.12
C GLY A 400 -11.58 -11.29 -15.82
N GLU A 401 -12.87 -11.63 -15.79
CA GLU A 401 -13.91 -10.80 -16.42
C GLU A 401 -14.20 -9.53 -15.61
N ALA A 402 -14.43 -8.40 -16.30
CA ALA A 402 -14.77 -7.14 -15.64
C ALA A 402 -16.17 -7.21 -15.02
N LEU A 403 -16.26 -6.89 -13.72
CA LEU A 403 -17.52 -6.81 -12.96
C LEU A 403 -18.17 -5.44 -13.15
N TRP A 404 -17.40 -4.37 -12.92
CA TRP A 404 -17.82 -2.97 -13.13
C TRP A 404 -16.61 -2.05 -13.25
N ASN A 405 -16.83 -0.83 -13.74
CA ASN A 405 -15.83 0.22 -13.74
C ASN A 405 -16.42 1.58 -13.32
N ALA A 406 -15.55 2.44 -12.80
CA ALA A 406 -15.84 3.83 -12.49
C ALA A 406 -14.74 4.72 -13.07
N SER A 407 -15.08 5.93 -13.51
CA SER A 407 -14.10 6.84 -14.13
C SER A 407 -14.15 8.22 -13.53
N PHE A 408 -12.96 8.80 -13.36
CA PHE A 408 -12.68 10.13 -12.85
C PHE A 408 -11.89 10.90 -13.92
N PRO A 409 -12.54 11.45 -14.95
CA PRO A 409 -11.84 12.06 -16.07
C PRO A 409 -10.81 13.10 -15.65
N MET A 410 -9.70 13.20 -16.39
CA MET A 410 -8.61 14.15 -16.10
C MET A 410 -8.00 13.93 -14.71
N SER A 411 -7.81 12.68 -14.29
CA SER A 411 -7.19 12.38 -13.00
C SER A 411 -6.30 11.14 -12.98
N GLU A 412 -5.44 11.05 -11.97
CA GLU A 412 -4.53 9.91 -11.76
C GLU A 412 -4.49 9.57 -10.27
N SER A 413 -4.12 8.33 -9.93
CA SER A 413 -4.05 7.89 -8.53
C SER A 413 -2.84 6.99 -8.28
N TYR A 414 -2.10 7.28 -7.21
CA TYR A 414 -1.08 6.42 -6.63
C TYR A 414 -1.62 5.59 -5.45
N SER A 415 -2.92 5.63 -5.21
CA SER A 415 -3.55 5.06 -4.03
C SER A 415 -4.21 3.73 -4.36
N THR A 416 -4.02 2.76 -3.48
CA THR A 416 -4.82 1.53 -3.43
C THR A 416 -6.15 1.85 -2.72
N PRO A 417 -7.31 1.38 -3.21
CA PRO A 417 -8.59 1.59 -2.53
C PRO A 417 -8.61 1.04 -1.10
N ALA A 418 -9.43 1.61 -0.21
CA ALA A 418 -9.76 0.97 1.06
C ALA A 418 -11.09 0.21 0.93
N VAL A 419 -11.18 -0.96 1.56
CA VAL A 419 -12.34 -1.85 1.49
C VAL A 419 -13.08 -1.83 2.82
N GLY A 420 -14.38 -1.56 2.81
CA GLY A 420 -15.22 -1.61 4.01
C GLY A 420 -16.70 -1.49 3.69
N PHE A 421 -17.57 -1.95 4.57
CA PHE A 421 -19.01 -1.84 4.42
C PHE A 421 -19.48 -0.43 4.83
N TYR A 422 -19.65 0.46 3.84
CA TYR A 422 -20.11 1.83 4.09
C TYR A 422 -21.63 1.93 4.22
N ASN A 423 -22.36 1.00 3.60
CA ASN A 423 -23.81 0.97 3.57
C ASN A 423 -24.38 -0.41 4.00
N ASP A 424 -25.70 -0.52 4.19
CA ASP A 424 -26.38 -1.70 4.76
C ASP A 424 -26.53 -2.89 3.77
N ASP A 425 -25.63 -3.04 2.79
CA ASP A 425 -25.61 -4.19 1.89
C ASP A 425 -24.57 -5.26 2.31
N ASP A 426 -24.51 -6.34 1.53
CA ASP A 426 -23.62 -7.48 1.75
C ASP A 426 -22.35 -7.44 0.89
N VAL A 427 -22.07 -6.31 0.22
CA VAL A 427 -20.93 -6.16 -0.68
C VAL A 427 -20.05 -5.00 -0.21
N PRO A 428 -18.77 -5.22 0.08
CA PRO A 428 -17.92 -4.15 0.59
C PRO A 428 -17.74 -3.02 -0.43
N ASP A 429 -17.72 -1.78 0.06
CA ASP A 429 -17.56 -0.55 -0.70
C ASP A 429 -16.09 -0.09 -0.71
N PHE A 430 -15.77 0.84 -1.61
CA PHE A 430 -14.39 1.23 -1.89
C PHE A 430 -14.14 2.74 -1.76
N MET A 431 -13.39 3.17 -0.75
CA MET A 431 -12.88 4.54 -0.73
C MET A 431 -11.74 4.70 -1.73
N VAL A 432 -11.86 5.70 -2.59
CA VAL A 432 -10.87 6.01 -3.64
C VAL A 432 -10.48 7.47 -3.60
N HIS A 433 -9.22 7.73 -3.97
CA HIS A 433 -8.62 9.05 -4.00
C HIS A 433 -7.96 9.29 -5.36
N TYR A 434 -8.33 10.37 -6.05
CA TYR A 434 -7.83 10.70 -7.39
C TYR A 434 -7.39 12.15 -7.48
N GLN A 435 -6.21 12.40 -8.06
CA GLN A 435 -5.67 13.73 -8.29
C GLN A 435 -6.10 14.25 -9.65
N HIS A 436 -6.85 15.35 -9.67
CA HIS A 436 -7.39 15.93 -10.89
C HIS A 436 -6.46 17.00 -11.47
N GLY A 437 -6.08 16.85 -12.74
CA GLY A 437 -5.15 17.73 -13.43
C GLY A 437 -4.83 17.26 -14.85
N PRO A 438 -3.89 17.91 -15.54
CA PRO A 438 -3.39 17.47 -16.85
C PRO A 438 -2.65 16.12 -16.79
N GLY A 439 -2.27 15.65 -15.60
CA GLY A 439 -1.54 14.41 -15.36
C GLY A 439 -0.13 14.68 -14.86
N PHE A 440 0.57 13.61 -14.50
CA PHE A 440 1.89 13.67 -13.88
C PHE A 440 2.84 14.61 -14.61
N PRO A 441 3.52 15.54 -13.90
CA PRO A 441 3.54 15.71 -12.45
C PRO A 441 2.61 16.82 -11.89
N ILE A 442 1.63 17.31 -12.67
CA ILE A 442 0.83 18.49 -12.33
C ILE A 442 -0.61 18.11 -12.00
N TYR A 443 -1.03 18.42 -10.77
CA TYR A 443 -2.39 18.23 -10.28
C TYR A 443 -2.91 19.52 -9.63
N TYR A 444 -4.19 19.82 -9.80
CA TYR A 444 -4.78 21.08 -9.33
C TYR A 444 -5.48 20.93 -7.98
N GLN A 445 -6.08 19.77 -7.76
CA GLN A 445 -6.82 19.34 -6.56
C GLN A 445 -6.91 17.81 -6.58
N SER A 446 -7.41 17.21 -5.52
CA SER A 446 -7.80 15.80 -5.43
C SER A 446 -9.29 15.65 -5.14
N HIS A 447 -9.83 14.48 -5.49
CA HIS A 447 -11.20 14.05 -5.22
C HIS A 447 -11.17 12.74 -4.43
N THR A 448 -11.84 12.73 -3.28
CA THR A 448 -12.10 11.52 -2.49
C THR A 448 -13.60 11.20 -2.49
N THR A 449 -13.94 9.93 -2.71
CA THR A 449 -15.31 9.41 -2.63
C THR A 449 -15.29 7.94 -2.21
N ILE A 450 -16.49 7.37 -1.99
CA ILE A 450 -16.71 5.95 -1.76
C ILE A 450 -17.53 5.42 -2.93
N LEU A 451 -17.10 4.32 -3.53
CA LEU A 451 -17.79 3.62 -4.61
C LEU A 451 -18.55 2.41 -4.08
N ASP A 452 -19.79 2.24 -4.54
CA ASP A 452 -20.64 1.07 -4.27
C ASP A 452 -19.99 -0.18 -4.87
N GLY A 453 -19.72 -1.18 -4.03
CA GLY A 453 -19.03 -2.40 -4.46
C GLY A 453 -19.78 -3.25 -5.48
N ARG A 454 -21.09 -3.02 -5.68
CA ARG A 454 -21.92 -3.77 -6.64
C ARG A 454 -21.85 -3.21 -8.05
N ASN A 455 -21.60 -1.92 -8.20
CA ASN A 455 -21.83 -1.21 -9.46
C ASN A 455 -20.85 -0.06 -9.75
N GLY A 456 -19.94 0.25 -8.83
CA GLY A 456 -18.94 1.31 -8.95
C GLY A 456 -19.52 2.73 -8.92
N GLN A 457 -20.79 2.93 -8.55
CA GLN A 457 -21.38 4.26 -8.45
C GLN A 457 -20.93 4.96 -7.17
N PRO A 458 -20.68 6.29 -7.20
CA PRO A 458 -20.27 7.01 -6.00
C PRO A 458 -21.42 7.13 -5.00
N LEU A 459 -21.18 6.67 -3.77
CA LEU A 459 -22.09 6.81 -2.62
C LEU A 459 -21.95 8.17 -1.93
N VAL A 460 -20.77 8.79 -2.02
CA VAL A 460 -20.49 10.10 -1.41
C VAL A 460 -20.38 11.17 -2.49
N VAL A 461 -21.41 12.01 -2.59
CA VAL A 461 -21.47 13.16 -3.49
C VAL A 461 -21.98 14.42 -2.76
N PRO A 462 -21.42 15.61 -3.02
CA PRO A 462 -20.26 15.89 -3.89
C PRO A 462 -18.97 15.27 -3.34
N TYR A 463 -18.00 15.02 -4.22
CA TYR A 463 -16.69 14.49 -3.81
C TYR A 463 -16.00 15.45 -2.83
N ILE A 464 -15.32 14.89 -1.84
CA ILE A 464 -14.45 15.64 -0.93
C ILE A 464 -13.24 16.12 -1.73
N ARG A 465 -12.80 17.35 -1.51
CA ARG A 465 -11.71 17.97 -2.28
C ARG A 465 -10.67 18.56 -1.36
N ASP A 466 -9.41 18.40 -1.75
CA ASP A 466 -8.28 19.06 -1.11
C ASP A 466 -7.28 19.57 -2.17
N THR A 467 -6.63 20.69 -1.86
CA THR A 467 -5.88 21.50 -2.85
C THR A 467 -4.51 20.95 -3.18
N VAL A 468 -3.87 20.28 -2.23
CA VAL A 468 -2.54 19.68 -2.41
C VAL A 468 -2.67 18.23 -2.85
N GLY A 469 -3.62 17.48 -2.30
CA GLY A 469 -3.81 16.07 -2.60
C GLY A 469 -2.86 15.18 -1.83
N ALA A 470 -3.34 14.59 -0.73
CA ALA A 470 -2.56 13.61 0.03
C ALA A 470 -2.31 12.33 -0.79
N GLN A 471 -1.05 11.93 -0.95
CA GLN A 471 -0.65 10.77 -1.76
C GLN A 471 -0.62 9.47 -0.94
N ALA A 472 -1.68 9.21 -0.18
CA ALA A 472 -1.78 8.05 0.72
C ALA A 472 -2.99 7.18 0.39
N SER A 473 -2.82 5.86 0.43
CA SER A 473 -3.94 4.91 0.31
C SER A 473 -4.81 4.97 1.56
N PRO A 474 -6.14 5.17 1.46
CA PRO A 474 -7.02 5.16 2.63
C PRO A 474 -6.98 3.81 3.36
N LEU A 475 -7.50 3.78 4.59
CA LEU A 475 -7.60 2.59 5.43
C LEU A 475 -9.05 2.43 5.92
N ALA A 476 -9.50 1.20 6.17
CA ALA A 476 -10.81 0.95 6.76
C ALA A 476 -10.67 0.27 8.13
N ILE A 477 -11.59 0.58 9.03
CA ILE A 477 -11.76 0.00 10.35
C ILE A 477 -13.11 -0.71 10.32
N SER A 478 -13.07 -2.03 10.54
CA SER A 478 -14.31 -2.79 10.71
C SER A 478 -14.84 -2.60 12.12
N VAL A 479 -16.14 -2.27 12.23
CA VAL A 479 -16.81 -2.07 13.52
C VAL A 479 -18.07 -2.92 13.60
N GLU A 480 -18.64 -3.03 14.80
CA GLU A 480 -19.83 -3.85 14.99
C GLU A 480 -21.04 -3.30 14.20
N GLY A 481 -21.73 -4.21 13.50
CA GLY A 481 -22.90 -3.93 12.68
C GLY A 481 -22.55 -3.69 11.20
N HIS A 482 -23.36 -4.26 10.31
CA HIS A 482 -23.22 -4.06 8.87
C HIS A 482 -23.41 -2.59 8.51
N GLY A 483 -22.64 -2.11 7.51
CA GLY A 483 -22.72 -0.73 7.03
C GLY A 483 -22.11 0.32 7.96
N ASN A 484 -21.48 -0.09 9.05
CA ASN A 484 -20.92 0.83 10.04
C ASN A 484 -19.42 1.07 9.88
N ASP A 485 -18.75 0.39 8.94
CA ASP A 485 -17.29 0.48 8.80
C ASP A 485 -16.85 1.93 8.57
N ILE A 486 -15.67 2.22 9.10
CA ILE A 486 -15.12 3.57 9.16
C ILE A 486 -13.88 3.64 8.28
N PHE A 487 -13.79 4.67 7.45
CA PHE A 487 -12.66 4.95 6.59
C PHE A 487 -11.79 6.07 7.17
N LEU A 488 -10.49 5.82 7.19
CA LEU A 488 -9.44 6.79 7.50
C LEU A 488 -8.78 7.25 6.21
N TYR A 489 -8.61 8.55 6.05
CA TYR A 489 -7.94 9.11 4.88
C TYR A 489 -7.33 10.47 5.17
N TRP A 490 -6.28 10.80 4.44
CA TRP A 490 -5.57 12.06 4.57
C TRP A 490 -6.20 13.16 3.68
N ILE A 491 -6.22 14.37 4.20
CA ILE A 491 -6.59 15.62 3.52
C ILE A 491 -5.37 16.53 3.57
N ALA A 492 -4.94 17.10 2.43
CA ALA A 492 -3.84 18.05 2.38
C ALA A 492 -4.27 19.34 1.68
N ASP A 493 -4.31 20.44 2.44
CA ASP A 493 -4.90 21.72 2.00
C ASP A 493 -3.99 22.91 2.24
N CYS A 494 -4.35 24.02 1.60
CA CYS A 494 -3.71 25.31 1.76
C CYS A 494 -4.58 26.22 2.63
N THR A 495 -3.99 26.81 3.67
CA THR A 495 -4.74 27.64 4.64
C THR A 495 -5.48 28.79 3.94
N GLY A 496 -6.81 28.78 4.02
CA GLY A 496 -7.71 29.77 3.41
C GLY A 496 -8.05 29.53 1.93
N TYR A 497 -7.64 28.39 1.38
CA TYR A 497 -7.83 27.99 -0.02
C TYR A 497 -8.24 26.52 -0.11
N GLU A 498 -9.02 26.02 0.86
CA GLU A 498 -9.40 24.61 0.96
C GLU A 498 -10.21 24.14 -0.26
N GLY A 499 -9.76 23.04 -0.90
CA GLY A 499 -10.39 22.50 -2.10
C GLY A 499 -10.34 23.42 -3.35
N GLU A 500 -9.49 24.45 -3.34
CA GLU A 500 -9.24 25.33 -4.48
C GLU A 500 -8.62 24.54 -5.65
N ASN A 501 -9.05 24.86 -6.88
CA ASN A 501 -8.74 24.10 -8.08
C ASN A 501 -8.15 24.93 -9.22
N SER A 502 -7.69 26.14 -8.89
CA SER A 502 -7.03 27.04 -9.82
C SER A 502 -5.90 26.33 -10.57
N LYS A 503 -5.91 26.47 -11.91
CA LYS A 503 -4.87 25.90 -12.77
C LYS A 503 -3.54 26.61 -12.54
N PHE A 504 -2.45 25.89 -12.76
CA PHE A 504 -1.10 26.43 -12.80
C PHE A 504 -0.22 25.52 -13.67
N ASP A 505 0.93 26.04 -14.08
CA ASP A 505 2.00 25.26 -14.71
C ASP A 505 3.35 25.62 -14.08
N PHE A 506 4.39 24.84 -14.31
CA PHE A 506 5.76 25.19 -13.93
C PHE A 506 6.45 25.96 -15.06
N VAL A 507 7.38 26.85 -14.70
CA VAL A 507 8.21 27.53 -15.70
C VAL A 507 8.98 26.48 -16.52
N LYS A 508 8.97 26.64 -17.84
CA LYS A 508 9.64 25.73 -18.79
C LYS A 508 11.11 25.51 -18.39
N GLY A 509 11.51 24.24 -18.32
CA GLY A 509 12.85 23.82 -17.92
C GLY A 509 12.98 23.41 -16.45
N THR A 510 11.93 23.53 -15.65
CA THR A 510 11.87 22.93 -14.31
C THR A 510 11.82 21.41 -14.45
N ASN A 511 12.74 20.66 -13.85
CA ASN A 511 12.77 19.20 -13.97
C ASN A 511 11.71 18.52 -13.07
N VAL A 512 11.37 17.27 -13.36
CA VAL A 512 10.28 16.55 -12.66
C VAL A 512 10.54 16.35 -11.17
N HIS A 513 11.80 16.17 -10.76
CA HIS A 513 12.18 16.01 -9.37
C HIS A 513 11.98 17.31 -8.57
N GLU A 514 12.19 18.46 -9.19
CA GLU A 514 11.89 19.76 -8.60
C GLU A 514 10.38 20.01 -8.52
N GLN A 515 9.64 19.65 -9.57
CA GLN A 515 8.18 19.81 -9.60
C GLN A 515 7.48 18.98 -8.51
N SER A 516 7.82 17.70 -8.38
CA SER A 516 7.26 16.78 -7.37
C SER A 516 7.63 17.10 -5.92
N ARG A 517 8.59 18.02 -5.71
CA ARG A 517 9.05 18.50 -4.40
C ARG A 517 8.67 19.97 -4.16
N ALA A 518 7.80 20.55 -4.97
CA ALA A 518 7.38 21.94 -4.81
C ALA A 518 6.45 22.12 -3.59
N ASP A 519 6.56 23.27 -2.93
CA ASP A 519 5.59 23.73 -1.93
C ASP A 519 4.42 24.42 -2.63
N PHE A 520 3.41 23.64 -3.01
CA PHE A 520 2.27 24.11 -3.80
C PHE A 520 1.52 25.27 -3.15
N CYS A 521 1.31 25.24 -1.83
CA CYS A 521 0.60 26.31 -1.12
C CYS A 521 1.36 27.63 -1.14
N LYS A 522 2.68 27.57 -0.99
CA LYS A 522 3.53 28.75 -1.03
C LYS A 522 3.65 29.33 -2.43
N VAL A 523 3.84 28.49 -3.45
CA VAL A 523 4.05 28.97 -4.84
C VAL A 523 2.75 29.44 -5.50
N ARG A 524 1.60 28.83 -5.17
CA ARG A 524 0.29 29.22 -5.73
C ARG A 524 -0.38 30.35 -4.95
N PHE A 525 -0.37 30.27 -3.62
CA PHE A 525 -1.23 31.12 -2.77
C PHE A 525 -0.48 31.94 -1.71
N LYS A 526 0.86 31.79 -1.62
CA LYS A 526 1.70 32.45 -0.59
C LYS A 526 1.22 32.17 0.84
N THR A 527 0.67 30.98 1.05
CA THR A 527 0.14 30.50 2.33
C THR A 527 0.86 29.23 2.77
N SER A 528 0.61 28.76 4.00
CA SER A 528 1.10 27.48 4.51
C SER A 528 0.13 26.35 4.18
N GLY A 529 0.69 25.20 3.79
CA GLY A 529 -0.04 23.95 3.73
C GLY A 529 -0.24 23.34 5.11
N TYR A 530 -1.28 22.53 5.27
CA TYR A 530 -1.51 21.69 6.43
C TYR A 530 -2.07 20.33 5.98
N SER A 531 -2.04 19.35 6.88
CA SER A 531 -2.64 18.05 6.65
C SER A 531 -3.53 17.64 7.82
N GLN A 532 -4.54 16.85 7.49
CA GLN A 532 -5.47 16.29 8.47
C GLN A 532 -5.69 14.81 8.17
N LEU A 533 -5.70 13.98 9.21
CA LEU A 533 -6.22 12.62 9.11
C LEU A 533 -7.69 12.68 9.50
N ALA A 534 -8.57 12.30 8.57
CA ALA A 534 -10.01 12.33 8.75
C ALA A 534 -10.57 10.92 8.85
N MET A 535 -11.63 10.79 9.64
CA MET A 535 -12.37 9.55 9.87
C MET A 535 -13.82 9.74 9.39
N MET A 536 -14.30 8.87 8.51
CA MET A 536 -15.64 8.95 7.92
C MET A 536 -16.31 7.58 7.87
N GLY A 537 -17.58 7.49 8.26
CA GLY A 537 -18.42 6.29 8.12
C GLY A 537 -19.84 6.69 7.73
N GLY A 538 -20.73 5.73 7.46
CA GLY A 538 -22.10 6.01 6.96
C GLY A 538 -22.92 6.96 7.84
N ASN A 539 -22.64 6.99 9.15
CA ASN A 539 -23.32 7.84 10.14
C ASN A 539 -22.59 9.17 10.43
N ILE A 540 -21.47 9.45 9.75
CA ILE A 540 -20.66 10.66 9.93
C ILE A 540 -20.64 11.43 8.61
N ALA A 541 -21.17 12.65 8.61
CA ALA A 541 -21.23 13.46 7.40
C ALA A 541 -19.82 13.79 6.84
N PRO A 542 -19.61 13.76 5.51
CA PRO A 542 -18.36 14.19 4.89
C PRO A 542 -17.97 15.63 5.28
N PRO A 543 -16.68 15.94 5.47
CA PRO A 543 -15.50 15.07 5.27
C PRO A 543 -15.22 14.11 6.44
N GLY A 544 -16.06 14.05 7.46
CA GLY A 544 -15.83 13.23 8.63
C GLY A 544 -15.31 14.00 9.84
N VAL A 545 -14.73 13.29 10.80
CA VAL A 545 -14.12 13.83 12.02
C VAL A 545 -12.61 13.86 11.87
N THR A 546 -11.99 15.00 12.13
CA THR A 546 -10.52 15.13 12.16
C THR A 546 -9.96 14.44 13.40
N ILE A 547 -9.06 13.47 13.21
CA ILE A 547 -8.37 12.77 14.31
C ILE A 547 -6.91 13.24 14.48
N TYR A 548 -6.34 13.87 13.47
CA TYR A 548 -5.04 14.56 13.56
C TYR A 548 -5.07 15.82 12.69
N ASP A 549 -4.42 16.90 13.15
CA ASP A 549 -4.21 18.15 12.43
C ASP A 549 -2.77 18.65 12.65
N SER A 550 -2.00 18.79 11.56
CA SER A 550 -0.59 19.19 11.66
C SER A 550 -0.38 20.60 12.23
N ARG A 551 -1.41 21.46 12.21
CA ARG A 551 -1.34 22.81 12.79
C ARG A 551 -1.30 22.76 14.32
N ASP A 552 -2.06 21.83 14.91
CA ASP A 552 -2.12 21.64 16.35
C ASP A 552 -0.85 20.96 16.89
N ARG A 553 -0.11 20.27 16.01
CA ARG A 553 1.11 19.51 16.33
C ARG A 553 2.41 20.17 15.90
N PHE A 554 2.35 21.40 15.36
CA PHE A 554 3.51 22.08 14.77
C PHE A 554 4.75 22.09 15.68
N HIS A 555 4.60 22.45 16.95
CA HIS A 555 5.71 22.50 17.91
C HIS A 555 6.29 21.12 18.22
N LEU A 556 5.43 20.11 18.35
CA LEU A 556 5.87 18.73 18.58
C LEU A 556 6.75 18.24 17.41
N GLU A 557 6.36 18.54 16.18
CA GLU A 557 7.03 18.06 14.97
C GLU A 557 8.30 18.85 14.59
N HIS A 558 8.39 20.14 14.95
CA HIS A 558 9.45 21.02 14.48
C HIS A 558 10.47 21.44 15.54
N ASP A 559 10.11 21.44 16.84
CA ASP A 559 11.00 21.97 17.88
C ASP A 559 12.24 21.08 18.12
N GLN A 560 12.16 19.78 17.77
CA GLN A 560 13.28 18.83 17.90
C GLN A 560 14.17 18.73 16.65
N THR A 561 14.07 19.69 15.73
CA THR A 561 14.89 19.70 14.51
C THR A 561 16.38 19.85 14.81
N VAL A 562 17.19 19.06 14.11
CA VAL A 562 18.65 19.05 14.27
C VAL A 562 19.29 19.84 13.15
N ASN A 563 20.21 20.76 13.48
CA ASN A 563 20.97 21.53 12.50
C ASN A 563 22.15 20.70 11.96
N THR A 564 21.88 19.88 10.96
CA THR A 564 22.82 19.01 10.24
C THR A 564 23.92 19.80 9.51
N THR A 565 23.65 20.97 8.96
CA THR A 565 24.68 21.87 8.41
C THR A 565 25.70 22.25 9.49
N ALA A 566 25.25 22.63 10.68
CA ALA A 566 26.15 22.97 11.78
C ALA A 566 26.95 21.75 12.25
N MET A 567 26.35 20.56 12.26
CA MET A 567 27.06 19.30 12.55
C MET A 567 28.19 19.07 11.54
N ALA A 568 27.91 19.17 10.24
CA ALA A 568 28.90 19.01 9.17
C ALA A 568 30.05 19.99 9.28
N LEU A 569 29.74 21.28 9.51
CA LEU A 569 30.76 22.30 9.68
C LEU A 569 31.67 22.02 10.88
N ARG A 570 31.11 21.56 12.01
CA ARG A 570 31.89 21.20 13.20
C ARG A 570 32.76 19.97 12.96
N TYR A 571 32.22 18.94 12.34
CA TYR A 571 32.96 17.70 12.05
C TYR A 571 34.14 17.96 11.12
N ILE A 572 33.94 18.73 10.04
CA ILE A 572 35.01 19.09 9.09
C ILE A 572 36.10 19.94 9.77
N GLN A 573 35.73 20.79 10.73
CA GLN A 573 36.70 21.55 11.52
C GLN A 573 37.56 20.64 12.43
N GLN A 574 36.95 19.59 12.99
CA GLN A 574 37.63 18.62 13.86
C GLN A 574 38.44 17.58 13.07
N HIS A 575 38.06 17.32 11.81
CA HIS A 575 38.65 16.31 10.93
C HIS A 575 39.11 16.94 9.59
N PRO A 576 40.20 17.74 9.57
CA PRO A 576 40.65 18.42 8.36
C PRO A 576 41.02 17.48 7.21
N GLU A 577 41.35 16.23 7.50
CA GLU A 577 41.70 15.19 6.54
C GLU A 577 40.53 14.80 5.63
N VAL A 578 39.29 14.83 6.12
CA VAL A 578 38.11 14.50 5.32
C VAL A 578 37.62 15.68 4.47
N ARG A 579 38.09 16.90 4.76
CA ARG A 579 37.65 18.13 4.09
C ARG A 579 37.77 18.06 2.57
N GLY A 580 38.89 17.52 2.08
CA GLY A 580 39.13 17.40 0.64
C GLY A 580 38.25 16.35 -0.05
N GLN A 581 37.73 15.37 0.68
CA GLN A 581 36.76 14.39 0.17
C GLN A 581 35.36 15.01 0.14
N TYR A 582 34.94 15.62 1.25
CA TYR A 582 33.66 16.31 1.36
C TYR A 582 33.52 17.45 0.33
N GLU A 583 34.56 18.27 0.13
CA GLU A 583 34.55 19.37 -0.85
C GLU A 583 34.55 18.89 -2.31
N ARG A 584 35.14 17.73 -2.63
CA ARG A 584 35.11 17.15 -3.97
C ARG A 584 33.71 16.62 -4.29
N TRP A 585 33.13 15.89 -3.36
CA TRP A 585 31.80 15.33 -3.51
C TRP A 585 30.74 16.42 -3.70
N LEU A 586 30.83 17.50 -2.93
CA LEU A 586 30.00 18.70 -3.14
C LEU A 586 30.07 19.28 -4.55
N GLY A 587 31.22 19.13 -5.23
CA GLY A 587 31.41 19.59 -6.60
C GLY A 587 30.89 18.62 -7.66
N GLU A 588 30.81 17.33 -7.34
CA GLU A 588 30.26 16.27 -8.21
C GLU A 588 28.73 16.21 -8.09
N SER A 589 28.16 16.37 -6.89
CA SER A 589 26.71 16.45 -6.67
C SER A 589 26.06 17.66 -7.34
N ASP A 590 26.80 18.77 -7.50
CA ASP A 590 26.35 19.94 -8.25
C ASP A 590 26.38 19.70 -9.78
N ALA A 591 27.09 18.67 -10.26
CA ALA A 591 27.24 18.31 -11.67
C ALA A 591 26.25 17.23 -12.13
N GLU A 592 25.78 16.35 -11.24
CA GLU A 592 24.74 15.35 -11.55
C GLU A 592 23.36 15.97 -11.88
N GLY A 593 23.14 17.24 -11.54
CA GLY A 593 21.98 18.02 -11.99
C GLY A 593 22.16 18.71 -13.36
N ALA A 594 23.28 18.51 -14.05
CA ALA A 594 23.57 19.07 -15.36
C ALA A 594 23.90 17.94 -16.35
N ASP A 595 22.91 17.59 -17.16
CA ASP A 595 22.99 16.89 -18.45
C ASP A 595 24.39 16.32 -18.80
N MET A 596 24.61 15.04 -18.47
CA MET A 596 25.74 14.27 -18.97
C MET A 596 25.52 13.88 -20.44
N THR A 597 25.54 14.87 -21.33
CA THR A 597 25.73 14.66 -22.77
C THR A 597 26.86 15.53 -23.29
N LYS A 598 28.08 15.38 -22.72
CA LYS A 598 29.32 15.89 -23.37
C LYS A 598 30.60 15.40 -22.68
N THR A 599 30.84 14.10 -22.67
CA THR A 599 32.17 13.59 -22.30
C THR A 599 32.68 12.43 -23.12
N GLU A 600 32.42 12.44 -24.43
CA GLU A 600 33.23 11.67 -25.38
C GLU A 600 33.42 12.49 -26.67
N THR A 601 34.48 13.30 -26.69
CA THR A 601 35.27 13.71 -27.88
C THR A 601 36.12 14.94 -27.56
N ALA A 602 37.14 14.79 -26.70
CA ALA A 602 38.16 15.84 -26.57
C ALA A 602 39.55 15.28 -26.24
N THR A 603 39.97 14.26 -26.97
CA THR A 603 41.40 13.88 -27.07
C THR A 603 41.83 13.95 -28.53
N LYS A 604 42.16 15.15 -28.99
CA LYS A 604 43.20 15.50 -29.99
C LYS A 604 42.99 16.93 -30.48
N ASP A 605 43.75 17.86 -29.92
CA ASP A 605 44.55 18.83 -30.69
C ASP A 605 45.12 19.90 -29.75
N ARG A 606 46.34 19.65 -29.27
CA ARG A 606 47.19 20.70 -28.71
C ARG A 606 48.02 21.29 -29.84
N LYS A 607 47.62 22.46 -30.35
CA LYS A 607 48.56 23.48 -30.84
C LYS A 607 47.92 24.87 -30.97
N GLY A 608 48.31 25.74 -30.04
CA GLY A 608 48.61 27.15 -30.31
C GLY A 608 47.44 28.13 -30.45
N ARG A 609 47.18 28.90 -29.39
CA ARG A 609 47.25 30.38 -29.44
C ARG A 609 47.05 30.98 -28.04
N ARG A 610 48.04 31.77 -27.62
CA ARG A 610 47.94 32.71 -26.49
C ARG A 610 46.95 33.81 -26.87
N GLY A 611 45.86 33.92 -26.12
CA GLY A 611 44.99 35.09 -26.10
C GLY A 611 44.56 35.34 -24.66
N LYS A 612 45.06 36.42 -24.06
CA LYS A 612 44.54 36.95 -22.80
C LYS A 612 43.12 37.45 -23.05
N ARG A 613 42.13 36.85 -22.39
CA ARG A 613 40.88 37.52 -22.04
C ARG A 613 40.73 37.43 -20.53
N GLU A 614 40.71 38.60 -19.91
CA GLU A 614 40.36 38.81 -18.52
C GLU A 614 38.85 38.57 -18.41
N ASP A 615 38.46 37.40 -17.91
CA ASP A 615 37.09 37.21 -17.45
C ASP A 615 37.00 37.72 -16.01
N GLU A 616 36.30 38.85 -15.86
CA GLU A 616 35.83 39.36 -14.58
C GLU A 616 35.06 38.27 -13.84
N LYS A 617 35.70 37.73 -12.79
CA LYS A 617 35.04 36.90 -11.79
C LYS A 617 34.02 37.75 -11.03
N SER A 618 32.79 37.83 -11.52
CA SER A 618 31.64 38.14 -10.67
C SER A 618 31.40 36.94 -9.74
N GLY A 619 32.10 36.97 -8.60
CA GLY A 619 32.00 35.95 -7.56
C GLY A 619 30.68 36.03 -6.81
N LYS A 620 29.57 35.64 -7.44
CA LYS A 620 28.48 35.04 -6.67
C LYS A 620 28.89 33.61 -6.35
N ARG A 621 29.57 33.41 -5.22
CA ARG A 621 29.69 32.07 -4.60
C ARG A 621 28.27 31.53 -4.47
N ARG A 622 27.85 30.65 -5.39
CA ARG A 622 26.70 29.75 -5.13
C ARG A 622 26.97 29.12 -3.76
N ARG A 623 26.02 29.26 -2.83
CA ARG A 623 26.08 28.51 -1.58
C ARG A 623 26.10 27.04 -1.98
N ARG A 624 27.21 26.35 -1.72
CA ARG A 624 27.32 24.90 -1.91
C ARG A 624 26.20 24.26 -1.09
N ARG A 625 25.39 23.38 -1.72
CA ARG A 625 24.29 22.70 -1.02
C ARG A 625 24.87 21.83 0.10
N HIS A 626 24.15 21.73 1.20
CA HIS A 626 24.48 20.81 2.28
C HIS A 626 24.25 19.36 1.84
N VAL A 627 25.00 18.42 2.41
CA VAL A 627 24.96 17.00 2.07
C VAL A 627 24.67 16.23 3.33
N GLY A 628 23.56 15.52 3.32
CA GLY A 628 23.02 14.88 4.50
C GLY A 628 21.58 15.34 4.73
N PRO A 629 21.02 14.96 5.89
CA PRO A 629 19.64 15.31 6.22
C PRO A 629 19.48 16.83 6.20
N HIS A 630 18.28 17.33 5.86
CA HIS A 630 18.06 18.76 5.64
C HIS A 630 17.80 19.56 6.93
N ASP A 631 18.15 20.85 6.93
CA ASP A 631 18.13 21.75 8.10
C ASP A 631 16.87 22.64 8.26
N GLU A 632 16.02 22.73 7.24
CA GLU A 632 14.97 23.77 7.14
C GLU A 632 13.55 23.19 7.20
N GLY A 633 12.57 24.07 7.47
CA GLY A 633 11.14 23.75 7.44
C GLY A 633 10.72 23.12 6.10
N GLY A 634 9.87 22.11 6.18
CA GLY A 634 9.57 21.24 5.06
C GLY A 634 8.16 21.40 4.51
N VAL A 635 7.86 20.57 3.52
CA VAL A 635 6.50 20.18 3.19
C VAL A 635 6.29 18.79 3.78
N GLN A 636 5.13 18.56 4.38
CA GLN A 636 4.78 17.25 4.90
C GLN A 636 4.49 16.30 3.74
N ARG A 637 5.06 15.09 3.78
CA ARG A 637 4.69 14.02 2.86
C ARG A 637 3.84 13.00 3.60
N LEU A 638 2.80 12.54 2.91
CA LEU A 638 1.83 11.57 3.41
C LEU A 638 1.76 10.45 2.38
N LEU A 639 2.37 9.31 2.70
CA LEU A 639 2.44 8.14 1.80
C LEU A 639 1.82 6.89 2.43
N SER A 640 1.66 6.87 3.76
CA SER A 640 0.97 5.83 4.50
C SER A 640 -0.12 6.44 5.37
N THR A 641 -1.30 5.81 5.41
CA THR A 641 -2.40 6.23 6.30
C THR A 641 -2.16 5.83 7.75
N GLY A 642 -1.44 4.73 7.97
CA GLY A 642 -1.17 4.18 9.29
C GLY A 642 -1.55 2.71 9.40
N SER A 643 -1.52 2.20 10.63
CA SER A 643 -1.90 0.84 11.01
C SER A 643 -2.80 0.87 12.24
N LEU A 644 -3.67 -0.13 12.36
CA LEU A 644 -4.62 -0.26 13.48
C LEU A 644 -4.08 -1.25 14.51
N ALA A 645 -4.13 -0.89 15.79
CA ALA A 645 -3.80 -1.78 16.90
C ALA A 645 -4.99 -1.89 17.87
N PRO A 646 -5.10 -3.01 18.62
CA PRO A 646 -5.94 -3.06 19.79
C PRO A 646 -5.60 -1.91 20.75
N SER A 647 -6.61 -1.32 21.39
CA SER A 647 -6.33 -0.18 22.26
C SER A 647 -5.59 -0.57 23.53
N LEU A 648 -4.64 0.28 23.94
CA LEU A 648 -4.01 0.20 25.25
C LEU A 648 -4.98 0.58 26.39
N ASP A 649 -6.04 1.34 26.10
CA ASP A 649 -7.08 1.65 27.09
C ASP A 649 -8.04 0.48 27.27
N THR A 650 -7.69 -0.41 28.19
CA THR A 650 -8.53 -1.56 28.57
C THR A 650 -9.85 -1.17 29.25
N SER A 651 -10.06 0.11 29.59
CA SER A 651 -11.29 0.57 30.24
C SER A 651 -12.45 0.78 29.27
N ASP A 652 -12.15 1.03 27.98
CA ASP A 652 -13.14 1.16 26.91
C ASP A 652 -12.95 0.02 25.88
N PRO A 653 -13.83 -0.99 25.87
CA PRO A 653 -13.73 -2.10 24.92
C PRO A 653 -14.04 -1.69 23.47
N GLN A 654 -14.47 -0.44 23.22
CA GLN A 654 -14.74 0.09 21.88
C GLN A 654 -13.61 0.97 21.35
N ALA A 655 -12.56 1.20 22.14
CA ALA A 655 -11.41 1.99 21.72
C ALA A 655 -10.51 1.23 20.74
N ILE A 656 -9.88 1.96 19.83
CA ILE A 656 -8.94 1.46 18.83
C ILE A 656 -7.78 2.44 18.76
N ASP A 657 -6.55 1.93 18.74
CA ASP A 657 -5.37 2.75 18.58
C ASP A 657 -4.97 2.82 17.10
N VAL A 658 -4.70 4.04 16.62
CA VAL A 658 -4.27 4.31 15.24
C VAL A 658 -2.84 4.81 15.28
N LEU A 659 -1.93 4.06 14.66
CA LEU A 659 -0.52 4.39 14.59
C LEU A 659 -0.18 4.88 13.19
N PHE A 660 0.45 6.04 13.09
CA PHE A 660 0.88 6.61 11.82
C PHE A 660 2.16 7.41 12.01
N ALA A 661 2.90 7.60 10.91
CA ALA A 661 4.08 8.44 10.90
C ALA A 661 3.87 9.63 9.99
N THR A 662 4.42 10.76 10.40
CA THR A 662 4.51 11.98 9.63
C THR A 662 5.96 12.37 9.49
N TYR A 663 6.36 12.83 8.30
CA TYR A 663 7.70 13.34 8.09
C TYR A 663 7.68 14.56 7.17
N TRP A 664 8.75 15.33 7.27
CA TRP A 664 8.91 16.61 6.58
C TRP A 664 10.17 16.58 5.73
N PHE A 665 10.06 17.00 4.48
CA PHE A 665 11.20 17.09 3.56
C PHE A 665 11.38 18.52 3.05
N TYR A 666 12.59 18.85 2.61
CA TYR A 666 12.89 20.18 2.11
C TYR A 666 12.30 20.41 0.71
N PRO A 667 11.43 21.43 0.52
CA PRO A 667 10.85 21.69 -0.78
C PRO A 667 11.88 22.24 -1.77
N ALA A 668 11.73 21.86 -3.04
CA ALA A 668 12.49 22.43 -4.14
C ALA A 668 12.11 23.92 -4.34
N LYS A 669 13.10 24.72 -4.75
CA LYS A 669 12.87 26.13 -5.11
C LYS A 669 12.39 26.19 -6.55
N THR A 670 11.07 26.22 -6.72
CA THR A 670 10.41 26.27 -8.02
C THR A 670 9.64 27.58 -8.21
N THR A 671 9.30 27.85 -9.47
CA THR A 671 8.43 28.96 -9.87
C THR A 671 7.29 28.38 -10.71
N VAL A 672 6.06 28.77 -10.38
CA VAL A 672 4.85 28.42 -11.13
C VAL A 672 4.36 29.61 -11.94
N LEU A 673 3.63 29.32 -13.02
CA LEU A 673 2.90 30.26 -13.85
C LEU A 673 1.41 30.09 -13.56
N LEU A 674 0.76 31.17 -13.15
CA LEU A 674 -0.69 31.24 -13.05
C LEU A 674 -1.30 31.63 -14.41
N PRO A 675 -2.60 31.39 -14.64
CA PRO A 675 -3.25 31.78 -15.89
C PRO A 675 -3.08 33.27 -16.24
N GLU A 676 -3.06 34.14 -15.23
CA GLU A 676 -2.82 35.57 -15.41
C GLU A 676 -1.36 35.87 -15.83
N ASP A 677 -0.40 35.08 -15.33
CA ASP A 677 1.01 35.20 -15.71
C ASP A 677 1.19 34.73 -17.17
N GLU A 678 0.55 33.62 -17.56
CA GLU A 678 0.56 33.13 -18.94
C GLU A 678 -0.02 34.16 -19.90
N GLN A 679 -1.16 34.77 -19.54
CA GLN A 679 -1.75 35.84 -20.33
C GLN A 679 -0.80 37.04 -20.46
N CYS A 680 -0.17 37.46 -19.35
CA CYS A 680 0.81 38.55 -19.37
C CYS A 680 2.01 38.22 -20.28
N VAL A 681 2.51 36.97 -20.25
CA VAL A 681 3.60 36.53 -21.12
C VAL A 681 3.16 36.54 -22.58
N GLN A 682 1.97 36.02 -22.89
CA GLN A 682 1.42 36.03 -24.25
C GLN A 682 1.25 37.46 -24.78
N ASP A 683 0.68 38.36 -23.97
CA ASP A 683 0.51 39.78 -24.33
C ASP A 683 1.86 40.45 -24.61
N MET A 684 2.90 40.13 -23.84
CA MET A 684 4.26 40.64 -24.09
C MET A 684 4.88 40.05 -25.37
N MET A 685 4.68 38.76 -25.64
CA MET A 685 5.17 38.09 -26.85
C MET A 685 4.48 38.60 -28.12
N GLU A 686 3.20 38.96 -28.05
CA GLU A 686 2.47 39.55 -29.16
C GLU A 686 2.94 40.97 -29.48
N ASN A 687 3.35 41.73 -28.45
CA ASN A 687 3.88 43.08 -28.58
C ASN A 687 5.39 43.11 -28.92
N GLU A 688 6.05 41.95 -29.00
CA GLU A 688 7.48 41.86 -29.30
C GLU A 688 7.76 42.07 -30.80
N VAL A 689 8.45 43.16 -31.12
CA VAL A 689 8.73 43.59 -32.51
C VAL A 689 9.99 42.91 -33.09
N GLN A 690 10.85 42.33 -32.25
CA GLN A 690 12.05 41.60 -32.66
C GLN A 690 12.02 40.18 -32.10
N ARG A 691 11.64 39.22 -32.92
CA ARG A 691 11.85 37.80 -32.60
C ARG A 691 13.28 37.43 -32.98
N PHE A 692 14.04 36.85 -32.06
CA PHE A 692 15.24 36.11 -32.44
C PHE A 692 14.84 35.01 -33.45
N SER A 693 15.67 34.79 -34.47
CA SER A 693 15.39 33.81 -35.52
C SER A 693 15.02 32.46 -34.91
N PRO A 694 14.01 31.74 -35.41
CA PRO A 694 13.70 30.38 -34.96
C PRO A 694 14.90 29.41 -35.07
N ASP A 695 15.86 29.75 -35.94
CA ASP A 695 17.08 28.97 -36.20
C ASP A 695 18.28 29.38 -35.32
N SER A 696 18.05 30.18 -34.27
CA SER A 696 19.11 30.55 -33.32
C SER A 696 19.36 29.38 -32.37
N THR A 697 20.22 28.44 -32.79
CA THR A 697 20.72 27.32 -31.95
C THR A 697 21.46 27.78 -30.72
#